data_AF-A0A347VXI8-F1
#
_entry.id   AF-A0A347VXI8-F1
#
_cell.length_a   1.000
_cell.length_b   1.000
_cell.length_c   1.000
_cell.angle_alpha   90.00
_cell.angle_beta   90.00
_cell.angle_gamma   90.00
#
_symmetry.space_group_name_H-M   'P 1'
#
loop_
_entity.id
_entity.type
_entity.pdbx_description
1 polymer ?
#
loop_
_entity_poly.entity_id
_entity_poly.type
_entity_poly.pdbx_seq_one_letter_code
_entity_poly.pdbx_strand_id
1 'polypeptide(L)'
;MRYLLLTRGMPFCGKSEWIAKHNLQDYTLSLLDFKRLLVAPSLSESGRLFMDFSGCEKAAFAMLFSALESRMSRGEFIVIKDNHISKSYFSNYKEIAKTYNYRILIVDFSDVGLDEIKKRNAYFSGVLDSKHLTSKGNFRFYENTESKNKDSKKLEIMESNMQNSHSHFLSQSIPTHPPFCKINTKSANANFANNVNENIESRFYENAESKNVENQNKKDSIDSKSQNSQLRDSYQSIPARPPICKTEMNLSTANFADNVNENIESRFYESNEIDNLDSKNNENSQDNFPLDSMSRPFPPTENLKENYPANFANAQDSIESKNKDSKNNQTHVENEKNIESTHEKVYTNDELDALYDELKNGEIPIKCDVIAPDEVTKMLTLEPKSLNGYKVIHHIGDIQGSFAVLKKYIQKIKDNEFYIFLGDYIDRGFQNYEVLRFLISIMDKKNVVLLEGNHEKWLNDWANNRDIDSREFRLNTQVELESKGFSKADAKRFYNKLLPFFFYRFHDKRILCTHGGLSNMPRHLLLLSANQCIHGVGGYLNTNAVAASFSKNTPKNYYQFFGHRNKSELPIRIHERNFIMESKVEFGGFLRIVQLSQNGFKDCSLRNAIFVSKEQKDSKVAVQKYFDSLEKHNTRVTFSRFKNMALVSYPAKISSDVIASAFGFSPCVVDEKEWAIVARGFSFSLDFNKKFALDLNSYLDSIKLPLRIYSRTRGIPAFISYYKGEFFYFLDSILQQNLPLFLQQKSAKKALGELLKKGNFTLHFVLDSKNSFILQDVFCNASSLPQFELVESVARVLNVAYNECVFMFESLGEYKDFLKTLRAFNADLSKSLDLDSMQSLESNFLESKLPKSTNSIILNEYKFSPLIAFDNVGGFTTLPMCLNSECNALLQMIKIWKLQGEISKLQWINNAFRERFFAWFVPFSNENEWKNIPNEWIINKFLESIESRFYKNTESKHDFTTQSLAMITNIESKKGEYYGSKL
;
A
#
# COMPACT_ATOMS: atom_id res chain seq x y z
N MET A 1 -6.16 6.23 29.20
CA MET A 1 -6.67 7.61 29.04
C MET A 1 -5.46 8.53 28.89
N ARG A 2 -5.59 9.63 28.15
CA ARG A 2 -4.58 10.68 28.01
C ARG A 2 -4.91 11.81 29.01
N TYR A 3 -3.91 12.42 29.66
CA TYR A 3 -4.10 13.39 30.73
C TYR A 3 -3.28 14.67 30.52
N LEU A 4 -3.95 15.81 30.67
CA LEU A 4 -3.34 17.15 30.72
C LEU A 4 -3.58 17.70 32.13
N LEU A 5 -2.51 17.90 32.89
CA LEU A 5 -2.54 18.40 34.26
C LEU A 5 -2.14 19.87 34.28
N LEU A 6 -3.02 20.75 34.77
CA LEU A 6 -2.75 22.18 34.89
C LEU A 6 -2.55 22.53 36.38
N THR A 7 -1.48 23.24 36.72
CA THR A 7 -1.28 23.73 38.10
C THR A 7 -2.03 25.05 38.32
N ARG A 8 -2.89 25.16 39.33
CA ARG A 8 -3.61 26.41 39.68
C ARG A 8 -3.10 26.98 41.01
N GLY A 9 -2.92 28.29 41.11
CA GLY A 9 -2.58 28.99 42.35
C GLY A 9 -1.41 29.98 42.23
N MET A 10 -1.18 30.74 43.30
CA MET A 10 -0.24 31.89 43.36
C MET A 10 1.21 31.61 42.92
N PRO A 11 1.97 32.65 42.51
CA PRO A 11 3.44 32.63 42.59
C PRO A 11 3.92 32.09 43.95
N PHE A 12 5.08 31.43 43.99
CA PHE A 12 5.70 30.89 45.23
C PHE A 12 4.87 29.88 46.07
N CYS A 13 3.69 29.44 45.64
CA CYS A 13 2.87 28.47 46.39
C CYS A 13 3.47 27.04 46.49
N GLY A 14 4.61 26.77 45.83
CA GLY A 14 5.35 25.50 45.94
C GLY A 14 5.32 24.61 44.68
N LYS A 15 4.72 25.06 43.57
CA LYS A 15 4.56 24.27 42.33
C LYS A 15 5.85 23.58 41.85
N SER A 16 6.96 24.30 41.80
CA SER A 16 8.26 23.77 41.32
C SER A 16 8.77 22.60 42.19
N GLU A 17 8.70 22.75 43.51
CA GLU A 17 9.14 21.72 44.45
C GLU A 17 8.15 20.54 44.50
N TRP A 18 6.86 20.79 44.32
CA TRP A 18 5.86 19.75 44.17
C TRP A 18 6.07 18.88 42.92
N ILE A 19 6.44 19.49 41.77
CA ILE A 19 6.83 18.77 40.55
C ILE A 19 8.05 17.87 40.82
N ALA A 20 9.08 18.42 41.49
CA ALA A 20 10.29 17.69 41.83
C ALA A 20 10.02 16.52 42.80
N LYS A 21 9.21 16.74 43.86
CA LYS A 21 8.79 15.71 44.83
C LYS A 21 8.10 14.51 44.17
N HIS A 22 7.44 14.72 43.03
CA HIS A 22 6.74 13.67 42.27
C HIS A 22 7.51 13.13 41.05
N ASN A 23 8.73 13.63 40.78
CA ASN A 23 9.53 13.30 39.59
C ASN A 23 8.79 13.60 38.27
N LEU A 24 8.11 14.75 38.21
CA LEU A 24 7.29 15.17 37.06
C LEU A 24 7.99 16.19 36.13
N GLN A 25 9.29 16.46 36.33
CA GLN A 25 10.08 17.43 35.55
C GLN A 25 9.99 17.16 34.04
N ASP A 26 10.33 15.94 33.61
CA ASP A 26 10.37 15.58 32.17
C ASP A 26 8.99 15.70 31.50
N TYR A 27 7.90 15.57 32.27
CA TYR A 27 6.52 15.65 31.81
C TYR A 27 5.97 17.09 31.81
N THR A 28 6.72 18.04 32.37
CA THR A 28 6.31 19.44 32.52
C THR A 28 6.66 20.28 31.30
N LEU A 29 5.75 21.16 30.91
CA LEU A 29 5.99 22.35 30.09
C LEU A 29 5.70 23.60 30.93
N SER A 30 6.50 24.65 30.76
CA SER A 30 6.50 25.85 31.60
C SER A 30 6.72 27.08 30.72
N LEU A 31 5.85 28.09 30.82
CA LEU A 31 6.00 29.31 30.03
C LEU A 31 7.30 30.08 30.38
N LEU A 32 7.72 30.03 31.66
CA LEU A 32 8.97 30.61 32.12
C LEU A 32 10.20 29.97 31.46
N ASP A 33 10.14 28.66 31.20
CA ASP A 33 11.28 27.91 30.66
C ASP A 33 11.45 28.25 29.16
N PHE A 34 10.34 28.39 28.42
CA PHE A 34 10.36 28.93 27.05
C PHE A 34 10.78 30.40 26.99
N LYS A 35 10.40 31.24 27.96
CA LYS A 35 10.91 32.61 28.07
C LYS A 35 12.43 32.66 28.28
N ARG A 36 12.99 31.76 29.12
CA ARG A 36 14.44 31.63 29.35
C ARG A 36 15.24 31.14 28.12
N LEU A 37 14.59 30.50 27.14
CA LEU A 37 15.22 30.14 25.87
C LEU A 37 15.29 31.31 24.86
N LEU A 38 14.58 32.41 25.12
CA LEU A 38 14.45 33.56 24.22
C LEU A 38 15.19 34.82 24.69
N VAL A 39 15.64 34.85 25.95
CA VAL A 39 16.15 36.04 26.64
C VAL A 39 17.45 35.71 27.37
N ALA A 40 18.50 36.47 27.08
CA ALA A 40 19.75 36.43 27.83
C ALA A 40 19.69 37.33 29.08
N PRO A 41 20.48 37.05 30.13
CA PRO A 41 20.60 37.94 31.28
C PRO A 41 21.14 39.33 30.91
N SER A 42 20.55 40.35 31.54
CA SER A 42 20.89 41.78 31.43
C SER A 42 21.27 42.34 32.80
N LEU A 43 21.99 43.46 32.85
CA LEU A 43 22.35 44.16 34.09
C LEU A 43 21.30 45.20 34.48
N SER A 44 20.89 45.22 35.75
CA SER A 44 20.05 46.27 36.33
C SER A 44 20.86 47.54 36.63
N GLU A 45 20.16 48.65 36.91
CA GLU A 45 20.75 49.90 37.42
C GLU A 45 21.59 49.69 38.70
N SER A 46 21.27 48.66 39.48
CA SER A 46 21.99 48.22 40.69
C SER A 46 23.10 47.18 40.42
N GLY A 47 23.47 46.96 39.16
CA GLY A 47 24.53 46.03 38.76
C GLY A 47 24.20 44.53 38.97
N ARG A 48 22.95 44.18 39.27
CA ARG A 48 22.51 42.79 39.43
C ARG A 48 22.10 42.22 38.08
N LEU A 49 22.44 40.96 37.82
CA LEU A 49 21.91 40.24 36.65
C LEU A 49 20.44 39.89 36.87
N PHE A 50 19.62 40.16 35.85
CA PHE A 50 18.21 39.78 35.76
C PHE A 50 17.86 39.37 34.33
N MET A 51 16.66 38.83 34.08
CA MET A 51 16.16 38.59 32.73
C MET A 51 14.93 39.44 32.50
N ASP A 52 14.98 40.35 31.52
CA ASP A 52 13.78 41.04 31.05
C ASP A 52 13.04 40.17 30.04
N PHE A 53 11.87 39.67 30.42
CA PHE A 53 11.04 38.87 29.54
C PHE A 53 10.03 39.69 28.72
N SER A 54 10.14 41.02 28.69
CA SER A 54 9.25 41.88 27.92
C SER A 54 9.32 41.60 26.40
N GLY A 55 8.17 41.59 25.74
CA GLY A 55 8.05 41.36 24.30
C GLY A 55 8.21 39.90 23.84
N CYS A 56 8.85 39.04 24.63
CA CYS A 56 9.03 37.62 24.27
C CYS A 56 7.78 36.75 24.53
N GLU A 57 6.75 37.26 25.23
CA GLU A 57 5.52 36.53 25.58
C GLU A 57 4.92 35.76 24.40
N LYS A 58 4.74 36.45 23.26
CA LYS A 58 4.05 35.90 22.08
C LYS A 58 4.84 34.74 21.46
N ALA A 59 6.16 34.81 21.49
CA ALA A 59 7.04 33.74 21.02
C ALA A 59 7.06 32.57 22.01
N ALA A 60 7.24 32.83 23.31
CA ALA A 60 7.21 31.79 24.35
C ALA A 60 5.89 31.02 24.39
N PHE A 61 4.76 31.71 24.19
CA PHE A 61 3.42 31.10 24.13
C PHE A 61 3.24 30.22 22.88
N ALA A 62 3.74 30.66 21.72
CA ALA A 62 3.74 29.86 20.50
C ALA A 62 4.62 28.60 20.63
N MET A 63 5.78 28.70 21.28
CA MET A 63 6.63 27.55 21.60
C MET A 63 5.94 26.58 22.57
N LEU A 64 5.30 27.08 23.62
CA LEU A 64 4.54 26.28 24.58
C LEU A 64 3.43 25.47 23.90
N PHE A 65 2.62 26.11 23.05
CA PHE A 65 1.53 25.41 22.36
C PHE A 65 2.01 24.46 21.26
N SER A 66 3.09 24.77 20.55
CA SER A 66 3.73 23.85 19.61
C SER A 66 4.30 22.60 20.31
N ALA A 67 4.98 22.78 21.45
CA ALA A 67 5.45 21.68 22.28
C ALA A 67 4.29 20.84 22.86
N LEU A 68 3.21 21.50 23.29
CA LEU A 68 2.00 20.85 23.77
C LEU A 68 1.32 20.00 22.68
N GLU A 69 1.12 20.55 21.49
CA GLU A 69 0.55 19.83 20.33
C GLU A 69 1.43 18.63 19.94
N SER A 70 2.75 18.82 19.89
CA SER A 70 3.73 17.77 19.63
C SER A 70 3.61 16.63 20.65
N ARG A 71 3.61 16.92 21.96
CA ARG A 71 3.44 15.91 23.02
C ARG A 71 2.05 15.25 22.99
N MET A 72 0.99 16.03 22.71
CA MET A 72 -0.37 15.51 22.58
C MET A 72 -0.54 14.54 21.41
N SER A 73 0.12 14.79 20.29
CA SER A 73 0.10 13.89 19.11
C SER A 73 0.62 12.48 19.41
N ARG A 74 1.54 12.35 20.38
CA ARG A 74 2.08 11.06 20.86
C ARG A 74 1.33 10.50 22.05
N GLY A 75 0.35 11.23 22.59
CA GLY A 75 -0.46 10.83 23.74
C GLY A 75 0.35 10.69 25.03
N GLU A 76 1.34 11.55 25.24
CA GLU A 76 2.14 11.64 26.47
C GLU A 76 1.31 12.13 27.68
N PHE A 77 1.78 11.86 28.90
CA PHE A 77 1.32 12.57 30.09
C PHE A 77 1.96 13.95 30.13
N ILE A 78 1.18 15.01 30.36
CA ILE A 78 1.66 16.39 30.25
C ILE A 78 1.21 17.20 31.47
N VAL A 79 2.16 17.88 32.11
CA VAL A 79 1.92 18.92 33.13
C VAL A 79 2.17 20.29 32.49
N ILE A 80 1.30 21.26 32.72
CA ILE A 80 1.56 22.69 32.45
C ILE A 80 1.80 23.40 33.78
N LYS A 81 3.04 23.83 34.01
CA LYS A 81 3.41 24.72 35.12
C LYS A 81 3.08 26.16 34.73
N ASP A 82 2.01 26.68 35.30
CA ASP A 82 1.68 28.11 35.32
C ASP A 82 0.92 28.44 36.63
N ASN A 83 0.51 29.69 36.82
CA ASN A 83 -0.38 30.11 37.91
C ASN A 83 -1.85 29.80 37.62
N HIS A 84 -2.26 29.85 36.33
CA HIS A 84 -3.64 29.61 35.86
C HIS A 84 -4.73 30.33 36.69
N ILE A 85 -4.45 31.57 37.10
CA ILE A 85 -5.39 32.43 37.84
C ILE A 85 -6.46 32.96 36.87
N SER A 86 -6.03 33.61 35.79
CA SER A 86 -6.94 34.30 34.88
C SER A 86 -7.66 33.39 33.88
N LYS A 87 -8.92 33.73 33.57
CA LYS A 87 -9.86 32.89 32.82
C LYS A 87 -9.48 32.70 31.34
N SER A 88 -8.65 33.58 30.78
CA SER A 88 -8.30 33.64 29.34
C SER A 88 -7.55 32.41 28.80
N TYR A 89 -6.79 31.69 29.64
CA TYR A 89 -5.93 30.59 29.19
C TYR A 89 -6.67 29.26 28.96
N PHE A 90 -7.77 29.02 29.68
CA PHE A 90 -8.42 27.70 29.72
C PHE A 90 -9.16 27.31 28.43
N SER A 91 -9.57 28.28 27.61
CA SER A 91 -10.20 28.04 26.30
C SER A 91 -9.29 27.28 25.34
N ASN A 92 -8.01 27.68 25.28
CA ASN A 92 -7.02 27.08 24.38
C ASN A 92 -6.72 25.64 24.81
N TYR A 93 -6.52 25.39 26.10
CA TYR A 93 -6.32 24.04 26.64
C TYR A 93 -7.54 23.13 26.39
N LYS A 94 -8.77 23.65 26.52
CA LYS A 94 -10.01 22.91 26.27
C LYS A 94 -10.10 22.40 24.83
N GLU A 95 -9.86 23.25 23.84
CA GLU A 95 -10.03 22.86 22.43
C GLU A 95 -8.89 21.97 21.92
N ILE A 96 -7.64 22.17 22.37
CA ILE A 96 -6.55 21.25 22.03
C ILE A 96 -6.71 19.88 22.72
N ALA A 97 -7.09 19.84 24.01
CA ALA A 97 -7.34 18.59 24.72
C ALA A 97 -8.48 17.78 24.07
N LYS A 98 -9.56 18.46 23.68
CA LYS A 98 -10.68 17.88 22.91
C LYS A 98 -10.25 17.32 21.55
N THR A 99 -9.29 17.96 20.88
CA THR A 99 -8.77 17.53 19.56
C THR A 99 -7.95 16.24 19.62
N TYR A 100 -7.24 16.01 20.74
CA TYR A 100 -6.39 14.82 20.98
C TYR A 100 -6.98 13.80 21.97
N ASN A 101 -8.26 13.94 22.35
CA ASN A 101 -8.96 13.09 23.33
C ASN A 101 -8.22 12.97 24.69
N TYR A 102 -7.87 14.12 25.25
CA TYR A 102 -7.28 14.30 26.58
C TYR A 102 -8.33 14.67 27.64
N ARG A 103 -8.18 14.14 28.85
CA ARG A 103 -8.89 14.62 30.04
C ARG A 103 -8.04 15.70 30.72
N ILE A 104 -8.64 16.86 30.95
CA ILE A 104 -8.02 17.93 31.73
C ILE A 104 -8.22 17.65 33.22
N LEU A 105 -7.16 17.86 34.00
CA LEU A 105 -7.10 17.76 35.45
C LEU A 105 -6.49 19.06 35.98
N ILE A 106 -6.99 19.60 37.09
CA ILE A 106 -6.34 20.72 37.80
C ILE A 106 -5.78 20.20 39.12
N VAL A 107 -4.51 20.52 39.39
CA VAL A 107 -3.93 20.43 40.74
C VAL A 107 -3.94 21.82 41.34
N ASP A 108 -4.72 22.00 42.39
CA ASP A 108 -4.93 23.32 42.99
C ASP A 108 -4.04 23.54 44.22
N PHE A 109 -3.43 24.72 44.29
CA PHE A 109 -2.58 25.21 45.38
C PHE A 109 -3.17 26.45 46.06
N SER A 110 -4.46 26.76 45.81
CA SER A 110 -5.16 27.93 46.36
C SER A 110 -5.30 27.95 47.89
N ASP A 111 -4.98 26.86 48.57
CA ASP A 111 -5.02 26.75 50.03
C ASP A 111 -3.80 27.38 50.73
N VAL A 112 -2.75 27.75 49.98
CA VAL A 112 -1.59 28.44 50.54
C VAL A 112 -1.95 29.91 50.83
N GLY A 113 -1.90 30.29 52.10
CA GLY A 113 -2.27 31.63 52.58
C GLY A 113 -1.34 32.75 52.09
N LEU A 114 -1.94 33.92 51.85
CA LEU A 114 -1.31 35.12 51.29
C LEU A 114 -0.06 35.58 52.04
N ASP A 115 -0.05 35.54 53.37
CA ASP A 115 1.12 35.95 54.18
C ASP A 115 2.35 35.08 53.92
N GLU A 116 2.14 33.77 53.73
CA GLU A 116 3.21 32.82 53.40
C GLU A 116 3.69 33.00 51.94
N ILE A 117 2.81 33.43 51.02
CA ILE A 117 3.21 33.84 49.66
C ILE A 117 4.07 35.11 49.71
N LYS A 118 3.63 36.15 50.43
CA LYS A 118 4.38 37.42 50.61
C LYS A 118 5.75 37.18 51.26
N LYS A 119 5.80 36.35 52.31
CA LYS A 119 7.03 35.94 53.00
C LYS A 119 8.01 35.21 52.07
N ARG A 120 7.53 34.33 51.18
CA ARG A 120 8.39 33.66 50.17
C ARG A 120 8.88 34.63 49.10
N ASN A 121 8.03 35.53 48.60
CA ASN A 121 8.42 36.59 47.67
C ASN A 121 9.52 37.51 48.28
N ALA A 122 9.40 37.86 49.57
CA ALA A 122 10.40 38.64 50.30
C ALA A 122 11.76 37.93 50.52
N TYR A 123 11.76 36.59 50.53
CA TYR A 123 12.99 35.78 50.51
C TYR A 123 13.65 35.81 49.13
N PHE A 124 12.88 35.55 48.06
CA PHE A 124 13.42 35.57 46.69
C PHE A 124 13.85 36.96 46.19
N SER A 125 13.33 38.05 46.76
CA SER A 125 13.80 39.41 46.47
C SER A 125 15.09 39.82 47.21
N GLY A 126 15.57 38.99 48.15
CA GLY A 126 16.74 39.29 48.97
C GLY A 126 16.50 40.38 50.03
N VAL A 127 15.24 40.56 50.47
CA VAL A 127 14.87 41.52 51.54
C VAL A 127 15.00 40.90 52.93
N LEU A 128 15.03 39.56 53.04
CA LEU A 128 15.26 38.83 54.29
C LEU A 128 16.64 38.16 54.29
N ASP A 129 17.50 38.55 55.24
CA ASP A 129 18.82 37.92 55.42
C ASP A 129 18.69 36.51 56.01
N SER A 130 19.60 35.62 55.58
CA SER A 130 19.68 34.18 55.87
C SER A 130 19.71 33.79 57.35
N LYS A 131 20.02 34.73 58.25
CA LYS A 131 20.35 34.46 59.66
C LYS A 131 19.14 34.27 60.58
N HIS A 132 17.92 34.61 60.17
CA HIS A 132 16.71 34.53 61.02
C HIS A 132 15.87 33.24 60.88
N LEU A 133 16.38 32.20 60.21
CA LEU A 133 15.77 30.85 60.18
C LEU A 133 16.61 29.78 60.90
N THR A 134 17.35 30.19 61.93
CA THR A 134 18.21 29.33 62.77
C THR A 134 17.56 28.91 64.09
N SER A 135 16.36 28.33 64.03
CA SER A 135 15.83 27.49 65.12
C SER A 135 15.41 26.12 64.57
N LYS A 136 15.49 25.07 65.39
CA LYS A 136 15.34 23.66 64.96
C LYS A 136 13.87 23.32 64.62
N GLY A 137 13.41 23.74 63.46
CA GLY A 137 12.08 23.44 62.92
C GLY A 137 12.16 22.54 61.68
N ASN A 138 11.67 21.30 61.80
CA ASN A 138 11.42 20.45 60.62
C ASN A 138 10.26 21.06 59.82
N PHE A 139 10.55 21.63 58.64
CA PHE A 139 9.51 22.08 57.70
C PHE A 139 8.78 20.87 57.10
N ARG A 140 7.73 20.43 57.80
CA ARG A 140 6.82 19.34 57.39
C ARG A 140 5.95 19.75 56.20
N PHE A 141 6.47 19.60 54.99
CA PHE A 141 5.70 19.79 53.76
C PHE A 141 4.68 18.67 53.55
N TYR A 142 3.46 18.92 54.06
CA TYR A 142 2.31 18.02 54.07
C TYR A 142 2.56 16.72 54.87
N GLU A 143 2.59 16.84 56.20
CA GLU A 143 2.06 15.77 57.06
C GLU A 143 0.60 16.08 57.37
N ASN A 144 -0.31 15.19 56.97
CA ASN A 144 -1.68 15.20 57.44
C ASN A 144 -2.12 13.75 57.72
N THR A 145 -2.05 13.31 58.98
CA THR A 145 -2.92 12.31 59.60
C THR A 145 -2.53 12.08 61.06
N GLU A 146 -3.45 12.33 62.00
CA GLU A 146 -3.58 11.41 63.12
C GLU A 146 -4.28 10.14 62.63
N SER A 147 -3.51 9.16 62.15
CA SER A 147 -3.96 7.78 62.11
C SER A 147 -2.79 6.86 62.46
N LYS A 148 -2.96 6.09 63.53
CA LYS A 148 -1.91 5.24 64.08
C LYS A 148 -1.81 3.96 63.25
N ASN A 149 -0.61 3.60 62.80
CA ASN A 149 -0.15 2.22 62.92
C ASN A 149 1.38 2.11 62.85
N LYS A 150 1.90 1.04 63.46
CA LYS A 150 3.32 0.71 63.47
C LYS A 150 3.61 -0.28 62.34
N ASP A 151 4.79 -0.18 61.72
CA ASP A 151 5.88 -1.15 61.96
C ASP A 151 7.09 -0.85 61.06
N SER A 152 8.18 -0.40 61.69
CA SER A 152 9.44 -0.05 61.02
C SER A 152 10.45 -1.19 61.10
N LYS A 153 10.42 -2.13 60.15
CA LYS A 153 11.52 -3.11 59.93
C LYS A 153 11.47 -3.86 58.57
N LYS A 154 11.91 -3.19 57.48
CA LYS A 154 12.62 -3.75 56.31
C LYS A 154 12.67 -2.72 55.17
N LEU A 155 13.78 -1.96 55.07
CA LEU A 155 14.14 -1.24 53.84
C LEU A 155 15.65 -0.87 53.80
N GLU A 156 16.47 -1.85 54.17
CA GLU A 156 17.87 -1.93 53.74
C GLU A 156 18.00 -3.20 52.86
N ILE A 157 19.06 -3.28 52.06
CA ILE A 157 19.23 -4.23 50.94
C ILE A 157 18.30 -3.90 49.75
N MET A 158 18.62 -2.83 49.01
CA MET A 158 18.62 -2.87 47.51
C MET A 158 19.34 -1.70 46.79
N GLU A 159 20.27 -0.98 47.44
CA GLU A 159 21.14 0.00 46.75
C GLU A 159 22.41 -0.64 46.15
N SER A 160 22.21 -1.66 45.31
CA SER A 160 23.25 -2.18 44.41
C SER A 160 22.61 -2.89 43.22
N ASN A 161 22.92 -2.38 41.99
CA ASN A 161 22.55 -2.86 40.63
C ASN A 161 21.78 -1.89 39.71
N MET A 162 21.99 -0.56 39.84
CA MET A 162 21.62 0.41 38.77
C MET A 162 22.77 1.34 38.37
N GLN A 163 23.92 0.76 38.04
CA GLN A 163 24.95 1.40 37.21
C GLN A 163 25.40 0.41 36.13
N ASN A 164 24.90 0.59 34.89
CA ASN A 164 25.56 0.26 33.60
C ASN A 164 24.57 0.30 32.43
N SER A 165 24.43 1.45 31.78
CA SER A 165 24.00 1.54 30.37
C SER A 165 24.38 2.90 29.73
N HIS A 166 25.64 3.31 29.83
CA HIS A 166 26.17 4.36 28.95
C HIS A 166 26.38 3.76 27.56
N SER A 167 25.54 4.14 26.59
CA SER A 167 25.67 3.72 25.19
C SER A 167 26.40 4.79 24.37
N HIS A 168 27.73 4.73 24.34
CA HIS A 168 28.46 5.27 23.19
C HIS A 168 28.24 4.33 22.00
N PHE A 169 27.62 4.81 20.92
CA PHE A 169 27.94 4.36 19.56
C PHE A 169 27.69 5.48 18.54
N LEU A 170 28.33 5.34 17.39
CA LEU A 170 28.71 6.43 16.47
C LEU A 170 27.54 7.07 15.70
N SER A 171 27.77 8.33 15.33
CA SER A 171 26.96 9.13 14.40
C SER A 171 27.07 8.66 12.95
N GLN A 172 25.96 8.73 12.20
CA GLN A 172 25.97 9.01 10.76
C GLN A 172 24.63 9.63 10.32
N SER A 173 24.64 10.27 9.14
CA SER A 173 23.57 11.07 8.50
C SER A 173 22.92 12.21 9.33
N ILE A 174 23.32 13.45 9.03
CA ILE A 174 22.57 14.67 9.36
C ILE A 174 21.78 15.09 8.11
N PRO A 175 20.44 15.24 8.18
CA PRO A 175 19.67 15.81 7.07
C PRO A 175 19.95 17.32 6.95
N THR A 176 20.64 17.73 5.89
CA THR A 176 21.03 19.13 5.66
C THR A 176 19.90 19.99 5.07
N HIS A 177 18.71 19.97 5.68
CA HIS A 177 17.69 21.05 5.57
C HIS A 177 16.63 20.90 6.68
N PRO A 178 16.27 21.97 7.41
CA PRO A 178 15.14 21.95 8.34
C PRO A 178 13.80 21.99 7.57
N PRO A 179 12.75 21.27 8.02
CA PRO A 179 11.45 21.29 7.37
C PRO A 179 10.74 22.64 7.57
N PHE A 180 10.51 23.37 6.48
CA PHE A 180 9.74 24.61 6.47
C PHE A 180 8.24 24.35 6.73
N CYS A 181 7.85 24.25 8.00
CA CYS A 181 6.44 24.25 8.40
C CYS A 181 5.85 25.66 8.21
N LYS A 182 4.92 25.84 7.26
CA LYS A 182 4.19 27.10 7.08
C LYS A 182 3.21 27.32 8.23
N ILE A 183 3.62 28.09 9.23
CA ILE A 183 2.76 28.48 10.36
C ILE A 183 1.57 29.29 9.83
N ASN A 184 0.35 28.74 9.91
CA ASN A 184 -0.87 29.45 9.57
C ASN A 184 -1.33 30.30 10.77
N THR A 185 -0.80 31.51 10.88
CA THR A 185 -0.95 32.41 12.05
C THR A 185 -2.38 32.97 12.29
N LYS A 186 -3.37 32.58 11.48
CA LYS A 186 -4.73 33.15 11.51
C LYS A 186 -5.60 32.78 12.71
N SER A 187 -5.17 31.86 13.59
CA SER A 187 -5.93 31.42 14.78
C SER A 187 -5.45 32.03 16.11
N ALA A 188 -4.41 32.87 16.11
CA ALA A 188 -3.72 33.35 17.32
C ALA A 188 -3.88 34.87 17.59
N ASN A 189 -5.09 35.40 17.42
CA ASN A 189 -5.47 36.73 17.91
C ASN A 189 -6.52 36.59 19.02
N ALA A 190 -6.11 36.75 20.27
CA ALA A 190 -7.01 36.97 21.40
C ALA A 190 -7.22 38.48 21.60
N ASN A 191 -8.41 38.89 22.01
CA ASN A 191 -8.78 40.30 22.13
C ASN A 191 -7.99 41.00 23.25
N PHE A 192 -7.15 41.96 22.87
CA PHE A 192 -6.72 43.07 23.72
C PHE A 192 -6.95 44.38 22.95
N ALA A 193 -7.97 45.13 23.38
CA ALA A 193 -8.25 46.48 22.90
C ALA A 193 -8.81 47.28 24.08
N ASN A 194 -8.10 48.32 24.49
CA ASN A 194 -8.58 49.25 25.50
C ASN A 194 -9.45 50.32 24.85
N ASN A 195 -10.53 50.74 25.53
CA ASN A 195 -11.38 51.82 25.05
C ASN A 195 -10.66 53.17 25.13
N VAL A 196 -10.61 53.89 24.00
CA VAL A 196 -10.63 55.36 23.95
C VAL A 196 -11.60 55.74 22.83
N ASN A 197 -12.52 56.66 23.10
CA ASN A 197 -13.45 57.18 22.10
C ASN A 197 -12.75 58.19 21.19
N GLU A 198 -13.08 58.19 19.90
CA GLU A 198 -13.38 59.44 19.21
C GLU A 198 -14.44 59.22 18.11
N ASN A 199 -15.26 60.24 17.87
CA ASN A 199 -16.34 60.20 16.87
C ASN A 199 -15.75 60.49 15.47
N ILE A 200 -16.39 60.14 14.35
CA ILE A 200 -17.52 60.90 13.77
C ILE A 200 -18.29 60.02 12.75
N GLU A 201 -19.55 60.37 12.54
CA GLU A 201 -20.51 59.77 11.61
C GLU A 201 -20.00 59.71 10.14
N SER A 202 -20.46 58.81 9.26
CA SER A 202 -21.84 58.88 8.78
C SER A 202 -22.23 57.78 7.77
N ARG A 203 -23.45 57.24 7.99
CA ARG A 203 -24.51 56.83 7.02
C ARG A 203 -24.14 55.81 5.90
N PHE A 204 -24.97 54.84 5.52
CA PHE A 204 -26.43 54.68 5.70
C PHE A 204 -26.83 53.23 6.09
N TYR A 205 -28.03 53.11 6.65
CA TYR A 205 -28.84 51.87 6.77
C TYR A 205 -29.32 51.39 5.35
N GLU A 206 -29.98 50.25 5.12
CA GLU A 206 -30.82 49.44 6.00
C GLU A 206 -30.96 47.96 5.55
N ASN A 207 -31.19 47.07 6.54
CA ASN A 207 -32.09 45.89 6.63
C ASN A 207 -32.98 45.47 5.42
N ALA A 208 -33.45 44.22 5.28
CA ALA A 208 -33.15 42.94 5.98
C ALA A 208 -33.81 41.73 5.25
N GLU A 209 -33.75 40.56 5.91
CA GLU A 209 -34.53 39.33 5.75
C GLU A 209 -35.97 39.48 5.17
N SER A 210 -36.63 38.49 4.54
CA SER A 210 -36.73 37.11 5.05
C SER A 210 -37.46 36.09 4.13
N LYS A 211 -37.05 34.82 4.25
CA LYS A 211 -37.89 33.59 4.42
C LYS A 211 -38.99 33.17 3.40
N ASN A 212 -38.78 31.94 2.90
CA ASN A 212 -39.69 30.76 2.95
C ASN A 212 -40.58 30.34 1.76
N VAL A 213 -40.91 29.03 1.82
CA VAL A 213 -41.99 28.24 1.22
C VAL A 213 -41.66 27.44 -0.06
N GLU A 214 -42.16 26.20 -0.07
CA GLU A 214 -41.93 25.12 -1.03
C GLU A 214 -43.04 25.02 -2.09
N ASN A 215 -42.75 24.37 -3.23
CA ASN A 215 -43.51 23.26 -3.89
C ASN A 215 -42.97 23.08 -5.32
N GLN A 216 -42.51 21.89 -5.74
CA GLN A 216 -43.23 20.64 -6.08
C GLN A 216 -44.01 20.63 -7.42
N ASN A 217 -43.57 19.69 -8.27
CA ASN A 217 -44.33 18.84 -9.21
C ASN A 217 -44.69 19.27 -10.65
N LYS A 218 -44.48 18.28 -11.54
CA LYS A 218 -45.05 18.06 -12.90
C LYS A 218 -44.51 18.99 -14.01
N LYS A 219 -44.01 18.45 -15.14
CA LYS A 219 -44.72 17.77 -16.26
C LYS A 219 -45.77 18.72 -16.88
N ASP A 220 -45.72 19.01 -18.17
CA ASP A 220 -45.91 18.04 -19.27
C ASP A 220 -45.12 18.34 -20.56
N SER A 221 -45.28 17.45 -21.55
CA SER A 221 -44.77 17.54 -22.94
C SER A 221 -45.77 18.21 -23.90
N ILE A 222 -45.29 18.77 -25.01
CA ILE A 222 -46.04 18.79 -26.30
C ILE A 222 -45.10 19.02 -27.50
N ASP A 223 -45.50 18.52 -28.66
CA ASP A 223 -44.73 18.47 -29.91
C ASP A 223 -44.83 19.71 -30.81
N SER A 224 -43.90 19.76 -31.78
CA SER A 224 -44.15 19.98 -33.23
C SER A 224 -43.66 21.28 -33.93
N LYS A 225 -42.73 21.03 -34.88
CA LYS A 225 -42.71 21.45 -36.30
C LYS A 225 -43.03 22.92 -36.68
N SER A 226 -42.04 23.57 -37.32
CA SER A 226 -42.13 23.98 -38.75
C SER A 226 -40.79 24.43 -39.38
N GLN A 227 -40.54 23.97 -40.61
CA GLN A 227 -40.13 24.69 -41.86
C GLN A 227 -39.42 26.07 -41.80
N ASN A 228 -38.65 26.54 -42.80
CA ASN A 228 -38.00 25.96 -44.01
C ASN A 228 -37.08 27.03 -44.67
N SER A 229 -35.85 26.69 -45.05
CA SER A 229 -35.05 27.29 -46.16
C SER A 229 -33.73 26.49 -46.28
N GLN A 230 -33.29 25.94 -47.42
CA GLN A 230 -32.90 26.56 -48.71
C GLN A 230 -31.82 27.65 -48.50
N LEU A 231 -30.60 27.54 -49.03
CA LEU A 231 -30.22 27.19 -50.41
C LEU A 231 -28.96 26.30 -50.51
N ARG A 232 -28.62 25.89 -51.74
CA ARG A 232 -27.35 25.23 -52.11
C ARG A 232 -26.42 26.22 -52.85
N ASP A 233 -25.13 25.83 -52.95
CA ASP A 233 -24.28 25.82 -54.17
C ASP A 233 -22.84 26.31 -53.91
N SER A 234 -21.89 26.10 -54.85
CA SER A 234 -21.11 24.84 -54.91
C SER A 234 -19.74 25.00 -55.62
N TYR A 235 -18.86 24.01 -55.42
CA TYR A 235 -17.71 23.61 -56.27
C TYR A 235 -16.40 24.44 -56.38
N GLN A 236 -15.33 23.66 -56.68
CA GLN A 236 -14.00 24.02 -57.25
C GLN A 236 -12.94 24.72 -56.36
N SER A 237 -11.64 24.70 -56.76
CA SER A 237 -10.69 23.58 -56.50
C SER A 237 -9.24 23.83 -57.03
N ILE A 238 -8.20 23.50 -56.23
CA ILE A 238 -6.79 23.23 -56.65
C ILE A 238 -5.99 24.49 -57.13
N PRO A 239 -4.62 24.59 -57.08
CA PRO A 239 -3.63 24.29 -56.02
C PRO A 239 -2.65 25.48 -55.70
N ALA A 240 -1.76 25.33 -54.71
CA ALA A 240 -0.51 26.12 -54.62
C ALA A 240 0.62 25.36 -53.86
N ARG A 241 1.90 25.78 -54.04
CA ARG A 241 3.12 25.13 -53.50
C ARG A 241 3.81 25.97 -52.39
N PRO A 242 4.81 25.45 -51.65
CA PRO A 242 5.26 26.01 -50.36
C PRO A 242 6.36 27.09 -50.47
N PRO A 243 6.61 27.85 -49.38
CA PRO A 243 7.81 28.68 -49.21
C PRO A 243 9.06 27.84 -48.83
N ILE A 244 10.22 28.50 -48.84
CA ILE A 244 11.55 27.88 -48.92
C ILE A 244 12.39 28.09 -47.64
N CYS A 245 13.39 27.23 -47.44
CA CYS A 245 14.38 27.24 -46.37
C CYS A 245 15.10 28.59 -46.16
N LYS A 246 15.53 28.86 -44.91
CA LYS A 246 16.61 29.78 -44.57
C LYS A 246 17.53 29.17 -43.50
N THR A 247 18.83 29.32 -43.69
CA THR A 247 19.86 29.30 -42.65
C THR A 247 19.99 30.70 -42.02
N GLU A 248 20.65 30.93 -40.88
CA GLU A 248 21.39 30.07 -39.95
C GLU A 248 21.13 30.59 -38.50
N MET A 249 21.84 30.33 -37.39
CA MET A 249 23.22 29.89 -37.10
C MET A 249 23.26 28.84 -35.98
N ASN A 250 24.40 28.16 -35.84
CA ASN A 250 24.70 27.31 -34.68
C ASN A 250 24.84 28.11 -33.38
N LEU A 251 24.42 27.51 -32.26
CA LEU A 251 25.01 27.76 -30.95
C LEU A 251 25.02 26.45 -30.15
N SER A 252 26.19 26.09 -29.60
CA SER A 252 26.47 24.75 -29.10
C SER A 252 26.64 24.72 -27.57
N THR A 253 25.80 23.95 -26.91
CA THR A 253 26.04 23.37 -25.57
C THR A 253 25.27 22.04 -25.50
N ALA A 254 25.93 20.89 -25.49
CA ALA A 254 26.77 20.32 -24.43
C ALA A 254 25.94 19.82 -23.25
N ASN A 255 25.98 18.50 -23.02
CA ASN A 255 25.22 17.83 -21.96
C ASN A 255 25.73 18.23 -20.58
N PHE A 256 24.82 18.45 -19.64
CA PHE A 256 25.01 18.08 -18.24
C PHE A 256 23.77 17.33 -17.74
N ALA A 257 24.00 16.32 -16.90
CA ALA A 257 22.96 15.47 -16.36
C ALA A 257 22.90 15.64 -14.84
N ASP A 258 21.86 16.31 -14.36
CA ASP A 258 21.55 16.43 -12.94
C ASP A 258 20.18 15.79 -12.69
N ASN A 259 20.18 14.61 -12.08
CA ASN A 259 18.96 13.87 -11.76
C ASN A 259 19.13 12.97 -10.53
N VAL A 260 19.50 13.60 -9.40
CA VAL A 260 19.60 12.94 -8.09
C VAL A 260 18.86 13.78 -7.05
N ASN A 261 17.69 13.30 -6.61
CA ASN A 261 17.27 13.43 -5.21
C ASN A 261 16.20 12.38 -4.85
N GLU A 262 16.71 11.24 -4.38
CA GLU A 262 16.17 10.38 -3.33
C GLU A 262 14.65 10.26 -3.16
N ASN A 263 14.10 9.12 -3.60
CA ASN A 263 12.88 8.51 -3.02
C ASN A 263 13.28 7.21 -2.31
N ILE A 264 13.67 7.29 -1.04
CA ILE A 264 14.02 6.11 -0.22
C ILE A 264 12.83 5.72 0.68
N GLU A 265 11.86 5.00 0.10
CA GLU A 265 10.98 4.07 0.87
C GLU A 265 10.15 3.11 -0.02
N SER A 266 10.78 2.26 -0.84
CA SER A 266 10.10 1.06 -1.44
C SER A 266 11.01 0.05 -2.17
N ARG A 267 12.22 -0.26 -1.67
CA ARG A 267 13.03 -1.37 -2.20
C ARG A 267 13.74 -2.15 -1.09
N PHE A 268 13.23 -3.34 -0.76
CA PHE A 268 13.98 -4.51 -0.23
C PHE A 268 13.02 -5.69 -0.04
N TYR A 269 12.57 -6.29 -1.16
CA TYR A 269 11.92 -7.60 -1.22
C TYR A 269 12.06 -8.16 -2.65
N GLU A 270 13.19 -8.81 -2.95
CA GLU A 270 13.32 -9.89 -3.96
C GLU A 270 14.79 -10.34 -4.04
N SER A 271 15.13 -11.41 -3.31
CA SER A 271 16.30 -12.28 -3.54
C SER A 271 16.21 -13.46 -2.57
N ASN A 272 15.61 -14.56 -3.01
CA ASN A 272 15.74 -15.89 -2.40
C ASN A 272 15.34 -16.90 -3.47
N GLU A 273 16.33 -17.46 -4.14
CA GLU A 273 16.16 -18.66 -4.96
C GLU A 273 15.84 -19.84 -4.02
N ILE A 274 14.90 -20.70 -4.41
CA ILE A 274 14.57 -21.93 -3.69
C ILE A 274 14.55 -23.06 -4.70
N ASP A 275 15.64 -23.82 -4.74
CA ASP A 275 15.64 -25.14 -5.35
C ASP A 275 14.82 -26.10 -4.47
N ASN A 276 13.72 -26.61 -5.02
CA ASN A 276 12.95 -27.71 -4.42
C ASN A 276 13.40 -29.03 -5.04
N LEU A 277 13.92 -29.95 -4.23
CA LEU A 277 14.10 -31.35 -4.60
C LEU A 277 13.56 -32.28 -3.51
N ASP A 278 12.27 -32.58 -3.62
CA ASP A 278 11.64 -33.74 -2.95
C ASP A 278 12.06 -35.03 -3.67
N SER A 279 12.59 -36.02 -2.95
CA SER A 279 12.54 -37.43 -3.39
C SER A 279 12.69 -38.39 -2.20
N LYS A 280 12.34 -39.66 -2.42
CA LYS A 280 12.09 -40.68 -1.37
C LYS A 280 13.14 -41.78 -1.36
N ASN A 281 13.26 -42.45 -0.20
CA ASN A 281 13.61 -43.86 0.02
C ASN A 281 14.74 -44.50 -0.82
N ASN A 282 15.82 -44.92 -0.15
CA ASN A 282 16.24 -46.34 0.01
C ASN A 282 17.50 -46.39 0.92
N GLU A 283 17.47 -47.15 2.01
CA GLU A 283 18.01 -48.52 2.18
C GLU A 283 19.55 -48.67 2.21
N ASN A 284 20.07 -49.07 3.38
CA ASN A 284 21.39 -49.69 3.64
C ASN A 284 22.65 -48.84 3.33
N SER A 285 23.80 -49.00 4.00
CA SER A 285 24.28 -50.09 4.87
C SER A 285 24.99 -49.60 6.16
N GLN A 286 25.49 -50.54 6.97
CA GLN A 286 26.27 -50.30 8.19
C GLN A 286 27.74 -49.93 7.87
N ASP A 287 28.43 -49.19 8.77
CA ASP A 287 29.66 -49.70 9.44
C ASP A 287 30.25 -48.78 10.55
N ASN A 288 30.48 -49.40 11.72
CA ASN A 288 31.53 -49.24 12.76
C ASN A 288 32.23 -47.88 13.12
N PHE A 289 31.99 -47.42 14.36
CA PHE A 289 32.92 -47.23 15.52
C PHE A 289 34.47 -47.06 15.34
N PRO A 290 35.22 -46.50 16.34
CA PRO A 290 34.92 -45.60 17.49
C PRO A 290 36.00 -44.49 17.75
N LEU A 291 36.01 -43.89 18.97
CA LEU A 291 37.13 -43.34 19.82
C LEU A 291 38.52 -43.05 19.18
N ASP A 292 39.31 -42.02 19.56
CA ASP A 292 39.59 -41.50 20.92
C ASP A 292 40.12 -40.02 20.93
N SER A 293 41.15 -39.66 21.72
CA SER A 293 41.40 -38.30 22.24
C SER A 293 42.84 -37.73 22.17
N MET A 294 42.93 -36.39 22.32
CA MET A 294 44.10 -35.52 22.62
C MET A 294 45.38 -35.52 21.74
N SER A 295 45.81 -34.33 21.30
CA SER A 295 47.16 -33.75 21.58
C SER A 295 47.28 -32.29 21.07
N ARG A 296 48.48 -31.68 21.09
CA ARG A 296 48.75 -30.22 21.02
C ARG A 296 49.50 -29.79 19.70
N PRO A 297 50.30 -28.68 19.61
CA PRO A 297 49.91 -27.44 18.93
C PRO A 297 50.94 -26.95 17.87
N PHE A 298 51.02 -25.62 17.63
CA PHE A 298 52.14 -24.85 17.00
C PHE A 298 52.32 -24.90 15.45
N PRO A 299 53.04 -23.94 14.79
CA PRO A 299 53.34 -22.53 15.13
C PRO A 299 53.16 -21.57 13.87
N PRO A 300 54.01 -20.57 13.44
CA PRO A 300 53.54 -19.41 12.64
C PRO A 300 54.29 -19.17 11.30
N THR A 301 54.06 -18.02 10.63
CA THR A 301 54.92 -17.49 9.54
C THR A 301 54.97 -15.95 9.52
N GLU A 302 56.13 -15.41 9.09
CA GLU A 302 56.39 -13.99 8.82
C GLU A 302 56.56 -13.76 7.30
N ASN A 303 56.37 -12.52 6.79
CA ASN A 303 57.46 -11.72 6.19
C ASN A 303 57.00 -10.43 5.45
N LEU A 304 57.48 -9.28 5.94
CA LEU A 304 58.21 -8.17 5.27
C LEU A 304 57.81 -7.57 3.89
N LYS A 305 58.13 -6.25 3.77
CA LYS A 305 58.44 -5.43 2.55
C LYS A 305 57.25 -4.94 1.67
N GLU A 306 57.24 -3.72 1.10
CA GLU A 306 58.10 -2.51 1.25
C GLU A 306 57.43 -1.23 0.65
N ASN A 307 58.10 -0.07 0.82
CA ASN A 307 58.02 1.19 0.04
C ASN A 307 57.13 2.40 0.48
N TYR A 308 57.87 3.50 0.71
CA TYR A 308 57.53 4.94 0.84
C TYR A 308 57.77 5.63 -0.57
N PRO A 309 57.70 6.98 -0.82
CA PRO A 309 58.04 8.10 0.10
C PRO A 309 57.33 9.48 -0.09
N ALA A 310 57.85 10.48 0.66
CA ALA A 310 57.81 11.95 0.41
C ALA A 310 56.48 12.71 0.64
N ASN A 311 56.45 13.93 1.22
CA ASN A 311 57.52 14.81 1.73
C ASN A 311 57.03 15.75 2.88
N PHE A 312 57.97 16.18 3.73
CA PHE A 312 58.16 17.47 4.45
C PHE A 312 57.00 18.50 4.54
N ALA A 313 56.82 19.32 5.59
CA ALA A 313 57.35 19.48 6.97
C ALA A 313 56.49 20.59 7.66
N ASN A 314 56.76 21.31 8.78
CA ASN A 314 57.77 21.42 9.86
C ASN A 314 57.08 22.28 10.99
N ALA A 315 57.58 22.60 12.21
CA ALA A 315 58.68 22.19 13.08
C ALA A 315 58.43 22.75 14.52
N GLN A 316 58.97 22.08 15.57
CA GLN A 316 59.61 22.65 16.80
C GLN A 316 58.85 23.68 17.71
N ASP A 317 59.12 23.81 19.02
CA ASP A 317 59.78 22.92 20.01
C ASP A 317 59.44 23.35 21.46
N SER A 318 59.58 22.41 22.40
CA SER A 318 59.96 22.54 23.84
C SER A 318 59.46 23.69 24.75
N ILE A 319 59.12 23.33 26.00
CA ILE A 319 59.84 23.79 27.22
C ILE A 319 59.49 22.85 28.40
N GLU A 320 60.46 22.56 29.27
CA GLU A 320 60.28 21.70 30.47
C GLU A 320 59.93 22.50 31.74
N SER A 321 59.30 21.89 32.75
CA SER A 321 60.04 21.39 33.95
C SER A 321 59.21 21.06 35.22
N LYS A 322 59.45 19.84 35.75
CA LYS A 322 59.64 19.42 37.17
C LYS A 322 58.90 20.14 38.32
N ASN A 323 58.08 19.38 39.06
CA ASN A 323 58.20 19.05 40.52
C ASN A 323 57.10 18.01 40.89
N LYS A 324 57.30 16.92 41.65
CA LYS A 324 57.91 16.61 42.98
C LYS A 324 57.00 16.83 44.21
N ASP A 325 56.58 15.70 44.80
CA ASP A 325 56.20 15.36 46.20
C ASP A 325 55.98 16.52 47.21
N SER A 326 54.90 16.62 47.99
CA SER A 326 54.60 15.68 49.09
C SER A 326 53.40 16.11 50.00
N LYS A 327 52.92 15.12 50.79
CA LYS A 327 52.00 15.08 51.97
C LYS A 327 51.39 16.34 52.64
N ASN A 328 50.15 16.13 53.12
CA ASN A 328 49.48 16.66 54.31
C ASN A 328 49.17 18.18 54.43
N ASN A 329 47.87 18.52 54.51
CA ASN A 329 47.23 18.81 55.81
C ASN A 329 45.69 18.86 55.72
N GLN A 330 45.03 18.80 56.88
CA GLN A 330 43.61 19.13 57.01
C GLN A 330 43.42 20.65 57.17
N THR A 331 42.46 21.22 56.47
CA THR A 331 41.80 22.49 56.85
C THR A 331 40.30 22.38 56.55
N HIS A 332 39.49 23.10 57.33
CA HIS A 332 38.08 23.31 56.99
C HIS A 332 37.97 24.16 55.72
N VAL A 333 37.10 23.75 54.81
CA VAL A 333 36.42 24.67 53.91
C VAL A 333 34.93 24.41 54.11
N GLU A 334 34.19 25.47 54.40
CA GLU A 334 32.74 25.41 54.51
C GLU A 334 32.16 25.19 53.12
N ASN A 335 31.35 24.13 52.95
CA ASN A 335 30.58 23.95 51.73
C ASN A 335 29.42 24.97 51.73
N GLU A 336 29.76 26.23 51.41
CA GLU A 336 28.79 27.21 50.94
C GLU A 336 28.08 26.59 49.72
N LYS A 337 26.83 26.18 49.94
CA LYS A 337 25.95 25.82 48.84
C LYS A 337 25.68 27.09 48.07
N ASN A 338 26.38 27.27 46.94
CA ASN A 338 25.97 28.22 45.91
C ASN A 338 24.56 27.85 45.46
N ILE A 339 23.57 28.49 46.07
CA ILE A 339 22.18 28.46 45.62
C ILE A 339 22.18 29.28 44.33
N GLU A 340 22.16 28.60 43.18
CA GLU A 340 21.85 29.24 41.91
C GLU A 340 20.51 29.98 42.07
N SER A 341 20.55 31.30 42.13
CA SER A 341 19.37 32.10 42.43
C SER A 341 18.37 31.95 41.30
N THR A 342 17.32 31.14 41.51
CA THR A 342 16.28 30.94 40.51
C THR A 342 15.55 32.25 40.26
N HIS A 343 15.93 32.97 39.21
CA HIS A 343 15.31 34.22 38.79
C HIS A 343 13.85 33.96 38.37
N GLU A 344 12.94 33.97 39.34
CA GLU A 344 11.50 34.17 39.17
C GLU A 344 11.19 35.67 39.37
N LYS A 345 10.07 36.18 38.83
CA LYS A 345 9.71 37.60 38.96
C LYS A 345 9.47 37.93 40.44
N VAL A 346 10.12 38.97 40.96
CA VAL A 346 9.71 39.60 42.23
C VAL A 346 8.43 40.39 41.99
N TYR A 347 7.41 40.14 42.80
CA TYR A 347 6.13 40.87 42.75
C TYR A 347 6.09 41.95 43.83
N THR A 348 5.31 43.01 43.63
CA THR A 348 4.96 43.92 44.74
C THR A 348 3.92 43.26 45.66
N ASN A 349 3.72 43.79 46.87
CA ASN A 349 2.63 43.31 47.73
C ASN A 349 1.26 43.54 47.08
N ASP A 350 1.06 44.70 46.46
CA ASP A 350 -0.20 45.08 45.81
C ASP A 350 -0.51 44.18 44.59
N GLU A 351 0.52 43.79 43.82
CA GLU A 351 0.39 42.79 42.76
C GLU A 351 -0.01 41.40 43.30
N LEU A 352 0.57 40.98 44.44
CA LEU A 352 0.22 39.71 45.07
C LEU A 352 -1.20 39.73 45.65
N ASP A 353 -1.63 40.86 46.19
CA ASP A 353 -2.98 41.03 46.75
C ASP A 353 -4.04 40.98 45.64
N ALA A 354 -3.85 41.75 44.57
CA ALA A 354 -4.73 41.72 43.40
C ALA A 354 -4.81 40.32 42.73
N LEU A 355 -3.68 39.60 42.63
CA LEU A 355 -3.65 38.22 42.12
C LEU A 355 -4.31 37.21 43.07
N TYR A 356 -4.24 37.43 44.38
CA TYR A 356 -4.89 36.57 45.37
C TYR A 356 -6.41 36.77 45.35
N ASP A 357 -6.88 38.01 45.22
CA ASP A 357 -8.29 38.32 45.03
C ASP A 357 -8.83 37.78 43.70
N GLU A 358 -8.07 37.86 42.59
CA GLU A 358 -8.46 37.20 41.34
C GLU A 358 -8.53 35.66 41.52
N LEU A 359 -7.60 35.05 42.27
CA LEU A 359 -7.60 33.61 42.52
C LEU A 359 -8.76 33.14 43.42
N LYS A 360 -9.13 33.91 44.44
CA LYS A 360 -10.21 33.57 45.38
C LYS A 360 -11.60 33.84 44.81
N ASN A 361 -11.77 34.89 44.02
CA ASN A 361 -13.04 35.21 43.35
C ASN A 361 -13.17 34.55 41.95
N GLY A 362 -12.08 34.00 41.40
CA GLY A 362 -12.00 33.47 40.04
C GLY A 362 -12.37 31.99 39.90
N GLU A 363 -13.61 31.73 39.52
CA GLU A 363 -14.07 30.39 39.10
C GLU A 363 -13.27 29.83 37.90
N ILE A 364 -13.06 28.51 37.90
CA ILE A 364 -12.47 27.75 36.80
C ILE A 364 -13.49 27.67 35.64
N PRO A 365 -13.21 28.26 34.45
CA PRO A 365 -14.20 28.42 33.38
C PRO A 365 -14.41 27.18 32.49
N ILE A 366 -13.89 26.01 32.91
CA ILE A 366 -13.98 24.75 32.16
C ILE A 366 -14.37 23.58 33.06
N LYS A 367 -15.11 22.61 32.49
CA LYS A 367 -15.46 21.38 33.21
C LYS A 367 -14.30 20.39 33.18
N CYS A 368 -13.55 20.36 34.27
CA CYS A 368 -12.48 19.40 34.56
C CYS A 368 -12.59 18.91 36.01
N ASP A 369 -11.88 17.84 36.35
CA ASP A 369 -11.73 17.44 37.75
C ASP A 369 -10.63 18.29 38.41
N VAL A 370 -10.86 18.70 39.66
CA VAL A 370 -9.89 19.42 40.50
C VAL A 370 -9.48 18.48 41.64
N ILE A 371 -8.18 18.41 41.94
CA ILE A 371 -7.62 17.59 43.00
C ILE A 371 -6.57 18.35 43.82
N ALA A 372 -6.34 17.91 45.05
CA ALA A 372 -5.28 18.45 45.90
C ALA A 372 -3.88 17.92 45.49
N PRO A 373 -2.78 18.60 45.87
CA PRO A 373 -1.44 18.25 45.40
C PRO A 373 -0.93 16.88 45.89
N ASP A 374 -1.43 16.38 47.02
CA ASP A 374 -1.12 15.05 47.57
C ASP A 374 -1.85 13.91 46.84
N GLU A 375 -3.05 14.16 46.31
CA GLU A 375 -3.84 13.15 45.57
C GLU A 375 -3.18 12.68 44.26
N VAL A 376 -2.23 13.42 43.70
CA VAL A 376 -1.54 13.01 42.46
C VAL A 376 -0.76 11.71 42.62
N THR A 377 -0.18 11.43 43.80
CA THR A 377 0.49 10.13 44.04
C THR A 377 -0.50 8.97 43.93
N LYS A 378 -1.74 9.15 44.41
CA LYS A 378 -2.85 8.20 44.32
C LYS A 378 -3.38 8.09 42.89
N MET A 379 -3.43 9.19 42.14
CA MET A 379 -3.80 9.22 40.71
C MET A 379 -2.80 8.45 39.83
N LEU A 380 -1.49 8.66 40.03
CA LEU A 380 -0.41 7.99 39.30
C LEU A 380 -0.22 6.51 39.69
N THR A 381 -0.76 6.09 40.84
CA THR A 381 -0.72 4.71 41.32
C THR A 381 -1.92 3.93 40.78
N LEU A 382 -1.80 3.50 39.51
CA LEU A 382 -2.85 2.79 38.79
C LEU A 382 -3.04 1.34 39.30
N GLU A 383 -3.99 1.13 40.20
CA GLU A 383 -4.41 -0.23 40.57
C GLU A 383 -5.18 -0.93 39.41
N PRO A 384 -4.96 -2.24 39.20
CA PRO A 384 -5.63 -3.00 38.15
C PRO A 384 -7.11 -3.19 38.45
N LYS A 385 -7.97 -2.94 37.45
CA LYS A 385 -9.43 -3.15 37.57
C LYS A 385 -9.72 -4.61 37.93
N SER A 386 -10.41 -4.85 39.05
CA SER A 386 -10.82 -6.20 39.45
C SER A 386 -11.90 -6.73 38.51
N LEU A 387 -11.66 -7.87 37.86
CA LEU A 387 -12.64 -8.58 37.02
C LEU A 387 -13.08 -9.93 37.63
N ASN A 388 -12.79 -10.18 38.91
CA ASN A 388 -13.13 -11.42 39.62
C ASN A 388 -14.64 -11.76 39.65
N GLY A 389 -15.53 -10.82 39.31
CA GLY A 389 -16.98 -11.04 39.23
C GLY A 389 -17.46 -11.65 37.90
N TYR A 390 -16.60 -11.79 36.90
CA TYR A 390 -16.93 -12.38 35.60
C TYR A 390 -16.45 -13.85 35.54
N LYS A 391 -17.17 -14.70 34.80
CA LYS A 391 -16.80 -16.12 34.65
C LYS A 391 -15.65 -16.35 33.67
N VAL A 392 -15.60 -15.54 32.60
CA VAL A 392 -14.61 -15.62 31.53
C VAL A 392 -14.23 -14.21 31.06
N ILE A 393 -12.94 -13.98 30.82
CA ILE A 393 -12.38 -12.77 30.19
C ILE A 393 -11.90 -13.14 28.78
N HIS A 394 -12.44 -12.50 27.76
CA HIS A 394 -12.19 -12.77 26.35
C HIS A 394 -11.23 -11.71 25.79
N HIS A 395 -10.03 -12.12 25.38
CA HIS A 395 -9.06 -11.28 24.69
C HIS A 395 -9.20 -11.53 23.19
N ILE A 396 -9.44 -10.48 22.41
CA ILE A 396 -9.71 -10.56 20.98
C ILE A 396 -8.67 -9.69 20.28
N GLY A 397 -7.88 -10.30 19.40
CA GLY A 397 -6.85 -9.62 18.61
C GLY A 397 -7.41 -8.70 17.53
N ASP A 398 -6.50 -8.29 16.67
CA ASP A 398 -6.73 -7.56 15.43
C ASP A 398 -7.90 -8.16 14.63
N ILE A 399 -8.78 -7.30 14.11
CA ILE A 399 -9.97 -7.70 13.33
C ILE A 399 -9.84 -7.28 11.87
N GLN A 400 -9.26 -6.11 11.60
CA GLN A 400 -8.88 -5.62 10.26
C GLN A 400 -9.96 -5.89 9.19
N GLY A 401 -11.17 -5.36 9.41
CA GLY A 401 -12.30 -5.51 8.50
C GLY A 401 -12.87 -6.93 8.34
N SER A 402 -12.51 -7.90 9.19
CA SER A 402 -12.91 -9.32 9.08
C SER A 402 -14.15 -9.66 9.92
N PHE A 403 -15.28 -8.99 9.65
CA PHE A 403 -16.49 -9.10 10.48
C PHE A 403 -17.08 -10.52 10.57
N ALA A 404 -17.05 -11.31 9.50
CA ALA A 404 -17.73 -12.61 9.47
C ALA A 404 -17.17 -13.61 10.50
N VAL A 405 -15.84 -13.64 10.68
CA VAL A 405 -15.19 -14.49 11.69
C VAL A 405 -15.42 -13.96 13.11
N LEU A 406 -15.48 -12.63 13.29
CA LEU A 406 -15.84 -12.02 14.57
C LEU A 406 -17.28 -12.38 14.98
N LYS A 407 -18.25 -12.26 14.06
CA LYS A 407 -19.66 -12.61 14.30
C LYS A 407 -19.86 -14.11 14.56
N LYS A 408 -19.03 -14.97 13.94
CA LYS A 408 -19.02 -16.42 14.22
C LYS A 408 -18.64 -16.73 15.67
N TYR A 409 -17.75 -15.94 16.27
CA TYR A 409 -17.39 -16.06 17.68
C TYR A 409 -18.39 -15.36 18.61
N ILE A 410 -18.70 -14.09 18.36
CA ILE A 410 -19.56 -13.27 19.22
C ILE A 410 -20.97 -13.18 18.64
N GLN A 411 -21.79 -14.20 18.90
CA GLN A 411 -23.22 -14.16 18.59
C GLN A 411 -23.98 -13.13 19.45
N LYS A 412 -23.59 -13.01 20.73
CA LYS A 412 -24.12 -12.04 21.70
C LYS A 412 -23.13 -11.83 22.84
N ILE A 413 -22.96 -10.58 23.28
CA ILE A 413 -22.24 -10.24 24.52
C ILE A 413 -23.04 -10.72 25.73
N LYS A 414 -22.44 -11.57 26.58
CA LYS A 414 -23.06 -12.08 27.82
C LYS A 414 -22.63 -11.22 29.01
N ASP A 415 -23.56 -10.83 29.86
CA ASP A 415 -23.28 -9.86 30.93
C ASP A 415 -22.47 -10.45 32.12
N ASN A 416 -22.27 -11.77 32.15
CA ASN A 416 -21.40 -12.49 33.10
C ASN A 416 -20.01 -12.84 32.52
N GLU A 417 -19.69 -12.38 31.31
CA GLU A 417 -18.40 -12.49 30.64
C GLU A 417 -17.86 -11.07 30.35
N PHE A 418 -16.55 -10.92 30.18
CA PHE A 418 -15.90 -9.63 29.92
C PHE A 418 -15.11 -9.68 28.62
N TYR A 419 -15.17 -8.65 27.78
CA TYR A 419 -14.62 -8.66 26.42
C TYR A 419 -13.63 -7.52 26.23
N ILE A 420 -12.39 -7.85 25.87
CA ILE A 420 -11.28 -6.93 25.64
C ILE A 420 -10.84 -7.07 24.18
N PHE A 421 -11.00 -6.00 23.41
CA PHE A 421 -10.62 -5.92 22.00
C PHE A 421 -9.32 -5.12 21.88
N LEU A 422 -8.32 -5.62 21.16
CA LEU A 422 -6.92 -5.14 21.25
C LEU A 422 -6.48 -4.09 20.20
N GLY A 423 -7.41 -3.47 19.48
CA GLY A 423 -7.14 -2.48 18.41
C GLY A 423 -7.19 -3.09 17.00
N ASP A 424 -6.88 -2.27 16.00
CA ASP A 424 -6.82 -2.62 14.57
C ASP A 424 -8.10 -3.34 14.09
N TYR A 425 -9.20 -2.60 14.15
CA TYR A 425 -10.54 -3.04 13.81
C TYR A 425 -10.86 -2.93 12.32
N ILE A 426 -10.18 -1.99 11.66
CA ILE A 426 -10.42 -1.55 10.30
C ILE A 426 -9.13 -1.63 9.45
N ASP A 427 -9.25 -1.20 8.20
CA ASP A 427 -8.26 -1.34 7.13
C ASP A 427 -7.99 -2.81 6.75
N ARG A 428 -7.37 -2.96 5.59
CA ARG A 428 -6.95 -4.20 4.94
C ARG A 428 -8.07 -5.15 4.48
N GLY A 429 -9.01 -5.51 5.35
CA GLY A 429 -10.22 -6.28 5.03
C GLY A 429 -11.33 -5.45 4.37
N PHE A 430 -12.50 -6.07 4.14
CA PHE A 430 -13.59 -5.50 3.31
C PHE A 430 -14.98 -5.44 4.00
N GLN A 431 -15.03 -5.62 5.32
CA GLN A 431 -16.24 -5.52 6.14
C GLN A 431 -16.06 -4.48 7.26
N ASN A 432 -15.32 -3.40 6.98
CA ASN A 432 -14.92 -2.41 7.98
C ASN A 432 -16.13 -1.71 8.60
N TYR A 433 -17.15 -1.42 7.78
CA TYR A 433 -18.43 -0.89 8.21
C TYR A 433 -19.12 -1.81 9.22
N GLU A 434 -19.22 -3.11 8.91
CA GLU A 434 -19.90 -4.07 9.78
C GLU A 434 -19.16 -4.25 11.11
N VAL A 435 -17.81 -4.23 11.12
CA VAL A 435 -17.03 -4.20 12.36
C VAL A 435 -17.35 -2.94 13.18
N LEU A 436 -17.26 -1.74 12.59
CA LEU A 436 -17.52 -0.50 13.33
C LEU A 436 -18.97 -0.42 13.84
N ARG A 437 -19.98 -0.79 13.03
CA ARG A 437 -21.39 -0.81 13.47
C ARG A 437 -21.61 -1.81 14.61
N PHE A 438 -20.95 -2.97 14.58
CA PHE A 438 -21.01 -3.95 15.67
C PHE A 438 -20.36 -3.39 16.95
N LEU A 439 -19.12 -2.88 16.88
CA LEU A 439 -18.44 -2.34 18.06
C LEU A 439 -19.18 -1.14 18.67
N ILE A 440 -19.73 -0.24 17.85
CA ILE A 440 -20.60 0.88 18.29
C ILE A 440 -21.85 0.39 19.03
N SER A 441 -22.40 -0.79 18.68
CA SER A 441 -23.56 -1.38 19.36
C SER A 441 -23.24 -1.96 20.74
N ILE A 442 -21.96 -2.17 21.09
CA ILE A 442 -21.53 -2.79 22.35
C ILE A 442 -20.61 -1.93 23.22
N MET A 443 -19.98 -0.87 22.68
CA MET A 443 -18.93 -0.09 23.35
C MET A 443 -19.37 0.64 24.63
N ASP A 444 -20.68 0.84 24.83
CA ASP A 444 -21.24 1.45 26.05
C ASP A 444 -21.61 0.41 27.14
N LYS A 445 -21.37 -0.89 26.90
CA LYS A 445 -21.57 -1.94 27.92
C LYS A 445 -20.43 -1.97 28.95
N LYS A 446 -20.80 -2.08 30.24
CA LYS A 446 -19.87 -2.11 31.39
C LYS A 446 -18.82 -3.24 31.37
N ASN A 447 -19.08 -4.29 30.59
CA ASN A 447 -18.25 -5.49 30.43
C ASN A 447 -17.49 -5.56 29.09
N VAL A 448 -17.41 -4.44 28.35
CA VAL A 448 -16.65 -4.32 27.10
C VAL A 448 -15.55 -3.27 27.26
N VAL A 449 -14.37 -3.55 26.70
CA VAL A 449 -13.24 -2.61 26.58
C VAL A 449 -12.71 -2.68 25.17
N LEU A 450 -12.53 -1.51 24.55
CA LEU A 450 -11.90 -1.34 23.24
C LEU A 450 -10.57 -0.60 23.42
N LEU A 451 -9.49 -1.18 22.89
CA LEU A 451 -8.20 -0.51 22.80
C LEU A 451 -8.05 0.26 21.48
N GLU A 452 -7.10 1.18 21.45
CA GLU A 452 -6.70 1.90 20.25
C GLU A 452 -5.57 1.12 19.54
N GLY A 453 -5.78 0.73 18.29
CA GLY A 453 -4.72 0.26 17.39
C GLY A 453 -4.18 1.40 16.51
N ASN A 454 -3.19 1.11 15.67
CA ASN A 454 -2.62 2.15 14.80
C ASN A 454 -3.51 2.52 13.62
N HIS A 455 -4.39 1.63 13.16
CA HIS A 455 -5.29 1.93 12.05
C HIS A 455 -6.44 2.88 12.47
N GLU A 456 -6.84 2.91 13.75
CA GLU A 456 -7.89 3.81 14.25
C GLU A 456 -7.53 5.31 14.19
N LYS A 457 -6.23 5.67 14.08
CA LYS A 457 -5.80 7.07 13.85
C LYS A 457 -6.43 7.64 12.59
N TRP A 458 -6.45 6.89 11.49
CA TRP A 458 -6.94 7.38 10.19
C TRP A 458 -8.44 7.65 10.21
N LEU A 459 -9.20 6.84 10.96
CA LEU A 459 -10.62 7.07 11.22
C LEU A 459 -10.85 8.39 11.99
N ASN A 460 -10.00 8.71 12.97
CA ASN A 460 -10.05 9.98 13.70
C ASN A 460 -9.68 11.19 12.83
N ASP A 461 -8.65 11.05 11.98
CA ASP A 461 -8.22 12.11 11.06
C ASP A 461 -9.31 12.41 10.02
N TRP A 462 -9.85 11.38 9.35
CA TRP A 462 -11.00 11.49 8.46
C TRP A 462 -12.21 12.15 9.13
N ALA A 463 -12.55 11.73 10.36
CA ALA A 463 -13.68 12.28 11.09
C ALA A 463 -13.52 13.77 11.43
N ASN A 464 -12.28 14.23 11.62
CA ASN A 464 -11.95 15.62 11.92
C ASN A 464 -11.55 16.45 10.69
N ASN A 465 -11.65 15.90 9.48
CA ASN A 465 -11.24 16.54 8.22
C ASN A 465 -9.75 16.94 8.21
N ARG A 466 -8.89 16.13 8.83
CA ARG A 466 -7.42 16.23 8.71
C ARG A 466 -6.95 15.35 7.55
N ASP A 467 -5.75 15.63 7.04
CA ASP A 467 -5.11 14.83 5.99
C ASP A 467 -4.82 13.40 6.46
N ILE A 468 -4.82 12.46 5.52
CA ILE A 468 -4.73 11.02 5.77
C ILE A 468 -3.63 10.43 4.88
N ASP A 469 -2.47 10.09 5.45
CA ASP A 469 -1.37 9.54 4.67
C ASP A 469 -1.72 8.15 4.10
N SER A 470 -2.38 7.32 4.93
CA SER A 470 -2.80 5.94 4.60
C SER A 470 -3.58 5.87 3.28
N ARG A 471 -2.95 5.29 2.26
CA ARG A 471 -3.60 4.96 0.98
C ARG A 471 -4.62 3.84 1.15
N GLU A 472 -4.35 2.90 2.05
CA GLU A 472 -5.27 1.80 2.40
C GLU A 472 -6.60 2.35 2.92
N PHE A 473 -6.53 3.26 3.90
CA PHE A 473 -7.73 3.90 4.44
C PHE A 473 -8.45 4.71 3.36
N ARG A 474 -7.74 5.60 2.64
CA ARG A 474 -8.37 6.49 1.64
C ARG A 474 -9.02 5.77 0.47
N LEU A 475 -8.41 4.71 -0.05
CA LEU A 475 -8.86 4.04 -1.28
C LEU A 475 -9.83 2.88 -1.01
N ASN A 476 -9.75 2.24 0.16
CA ASN A 476 -10.62 1.11 0.52
C ASN A 476 -11.60 1.50 1.64
N THR A 477 -11.09 1.72 2.86
CA THR A 477 -11.91 1.85 4.08
C THR A 477 -12.85 3.06 4.03
N GLN A 478 -12.34 4.23 3.65
CA GLN A 478 -13.12 5.46 3.53
C GLN A 478 -14.24 5.28 2.48
N VAL A 479 -13.92 4.71 1.32
CA VAL A 479 -14.89 4.46 0.24
C VAL A 479 -15.97 3.47 0.69
N GLU A 480 -15.60 2.41 1.43
CA GLU A 480 -16.55 1.47 2.02
C GLU A 480 -17.48 2.16 3.05
N LEU A 481 -16.92 2.97 3.95
CA LEU A 481 -17.66 3.68 4.99
C LEU A 481 -18.60 4.74 4.40
N GLU A 482 -18.13 5.56 3.46
CA GLU A 482 -18.92 6.61 2.81
C GLU A 482 -20.03 6.01 1.94
N SER A 483 -19.75 4.97 1.14
CA SER A 483 -20.76 4.30 0.30
C SER A 483 -21.83 3.54 1.09
N LYS A 484 -21.52 3.11 2.33
CA LYS A 484 -22.49 2.53 3.28
C LYS A 484 -23.10 3.56 4.25
N GLY A 485 -22.84 4.86 4.07
CA GLY A 485 -23.45 5.94 4.85
C GLY A 485 -22.99 6.06 6.31
N PHE A 486 -21.76 5.64 6.63
CA PHE A 486 -21.20 5.76 7.97
C PHE A 486 -20.89 7.22 8.31
N SER A 487 -21.35 7.70 9.47
CA SER A 487 -21.22 9.12 9.82
C SER A 487 -19.86 9.46 10.46
N LYS A 488 -19.31 10.63 10.12
CA LYS A 488 -18.14 11.19 10.85
C LYS A 488 -18.44 11.44 12.33
N ALA A 489 -19.72 11.60 12.72
CA ALA A 489 -20.14 11.71 14.11
C ALA A 489 -20.00 10.36 14.86
N ASP A 490 -20.42 9.25 14.25
CA ASP A 490 -20.21 7.89 14.76
C ASP A 490 -18.71 7.60 14.90
N ALA A 491 -17.89 7.99 13.93
CA ALA A 491 -16.43 7.85 13.98
C ALA A 491 -15.81 8.56 15.20
N LYS A 492 -16.17 9.82 15.48
CA LYS A 492 -15.70 10.52 16.69
C LYS A 492 -16.20 9.88 17.97
N ARG A 493 -17.49 9.50 18.03
CA ARG A 493 -18.08 8.83 19.21
C ARG A 493 -17.38 7.50 19.50
N PHE A 494 -17.02 6.75 18.46
CA PHE A 494 -16.27 5.50 18.55
C PHE A 494 -14.82 5.73 19.00
N TYR A 495 -14.06 6.59 18.31
CA TYR A 495 -12.66 6.86 18.65
C TYR A 495 -12.50 7.40 20.08
N ASN A 496 -13.43 8.24 20.53
CA ASN A 496 -13.41 8.77 21.90
C ASN A 496 -13.66 7.71 23.00
N LYS A 497 -14.06 6.48 22.65
CA LYS A 497 -14.23 5.36 23.58
C LYS A 497 -13.01 4.46 23.70
N LEU A 498 -12.01 4.62 22.82
CA LEU A 498 -10.82 3.79 22.78
C LEU A 498 -9.86 4.13 23.93
N LEU A 499 -9.12 3.12 24.40
CA LEU A 499 -8.09 3.26 25.43
C LEU A 499 -6.72 2.83 24.88
N PRO A 500 -5.61 3.53 25.19
CA PRO A 500 -4.28 3.10 24.74
C PRO A 500 -3.83 1.78 25.37
N PHE A 501 -4.36 1.46 26.55
CA PHE A 501 -4.10 0.22 27.27
C PHE A 501 -5.25 -0.08 28.25
N PHE A 502 -5.30 -1.31 28.75
CA PHE A 502 -6.17 -1.72 29.85
C PHE A 502 -5.42 -2.65 30.81
N PHE A 503 -5.42 -2.33 32.11
CA PHE A 503 -4.73 -3.10 33.16
C PHE A 503 -5.74 -3.64 34.17
N TYR A 504 -5.76 -4.95 34.37
CA TYR A 504 -6.80 -5.62 35.15
C TYR A 504 -6.26 -6.79 35.99
N ARG A 505 -7.03 -7.21 36.99
CA ARG A 505 -6.73 -8.35 37.85
C ARG A 505 -7.83 -9.40 37.75
N PHE A 506 -7.43 -10.66 37.65
CA PHE A 506 -8.31 -11.82 37.71
C PHE A 506 -7.68 -12.87 38.62
N HIS A 507 -8.29 -13.07 39.79
CA HIS A 507 -7.75 -13.83 40.92
C HIS A 507 -6.32 -13.38 41.29
N ASP A 508 -5.31 -14.25 41.11
CA ASP A 508 -3.89 -13.98 41.37
C ASP A 508 -3.20 -13.15 40.27
N LYS A 509 -3.75 -13.19 39.05
CA LYS A 509 -3.09 -12.72 37.83
C LYS A 509 -3.34 -11.23 37.63
N ARG A 510 -2.27 -10.48 37.31
CA ARG A 510 -2.33 -9.08 36.86
C ARG A 510 -2.03 -9.06 35.36
N ILE A 511 -2.98 -8.62 34.54
CA ILE A 511 -2.89 -8.68 33.07
C ILE A 511 -2.86 -7.26 32.52
N LEU A 512 -1.86 -6.97 31.69
CA LEU A 512 -1.79 -5.77 30.86
C LEU A 512 -2.23 -6.09 29.43
N CYS A 513 -3.16 -5.31 28.89
CA CYS A 513 -3.55 -5.34 27.50
C CYS A 513 -3.10 -4.03 26.84
N THR A 514 -2.35 -4.14 25.74
CA THR A 514 -1.93 -3.03 24.85
C THR A 514 -2.21 -3.43 23.41
N HIS A 515 -1.97 -2.56 22.43
CA HIS A 515 -1.95 -2.99 21.03
C HIS A 515 -0.53 -3.43 20.60
N GLY A 516 0.51 -2.68 20.97
CA GLY A 516 1.87 -2.89 20.47
C GLY A 516 2.83 -3.73 21.32
N GLY A 517 2.50 -4.04 22.57
CA GLY A 517 3.34 -4.83 23.49
C GLY A 517 4.51 -4.05 24.10
N LEU A 518 4.87 -4.39 25.34
CA LEU A 518 5.91 -3.70 26.13
C LEU A 518 7.00 -4.65 26.63
N SER A 519 8.19 -4.10 26.91
CA SER A 519 9.35 -4.84 27.46
C SER A 519 9.42 -4.86 28.99
N ASN A 520 8.56 -4.10 29.67
CA ASN A 520 8.40 -4.09 31.13
C ASN A 520 7.04 -3.49 31.53
N MET A 521 6.64 -3.67 32.79
CA MET A 521 5.59 -2.88 33.45
C MET A 521 6.24 -1.68 34.18
N PRO A 522 6.08 -0.42 33.71
CA PRO A 522 6.59 0.75 34.42
C PRO A 522 5.84 1.01 35.73
N ARG A 523 6.52 1.62 36.71
CA ARG A 523 5.97 1.95 38.05
C ARG A 523 4.69 2.79 37.97
N HIS A 524 4.66 3.77 37.07
CA HIS A 524 3.52 4.65 36.84
C HIS A 524 3.08 4.56 35.38
N LEU A 525 2.23 3.58 35.07
CA LEU A 525 1.79 3.30 33.69
C LEU A 525 1.07 4.48 33.01
N LEU A 526 0.51 5.41 33.78
CA LEU A 526 -0.09 6.64 33.24
C LEU A 526 0.92 7.65 32.69
N LEU A 527 2.21 7.53 33.03
CA LEU A 527 3.28 8.36 32.46
C LEU A 527 3.79 7.82 31.11
N LEU A 528 3.46 6.57 30.76
CA LEU A 528 3.83 5.96 29.49
C LEU A 528 2.97 6.54 28.35
N SER A 529 3.61 6.90 27.23
CA SER A 529 2.89 7.49 26.09
C SER A 529 1.88 6.51 25.47
N ALA A 530 0.74 7.04 25.01
CA ALA A 530 -0.22 6.26 24.22
C ALA A 530 0.46 5.66 22.97
N ASN A 531 1.35 6.41 22.31
CA ASN A 531 2.10 5.95 21.15
C ASN A 531 2.88 4.66 21.45
N GLN A 532 3.60 4.55 22.58
CA GLN A 532 4.28 3.31 22.96
C GLN A 532 3.32 2.15 23.29
N CYS A 533 2.12 2.43 23.81
CA CYS A 533 1.11 1.39 24.04
C CYS A 533 0.46 0.90 22.73
N ILE A 534 0.34 1.79 21.73
CA ILE A 534 -0.23 1.51 20.41
C ILE A 534 0.81 0.84 19.51
N HIS A 535 1.93 1.51 19.25
CA HIS A 535 2.94 1.09 18.29
C HIS A 535 4.02 0.16 18.88
N GLY A 536 4.12 0.00 20.20
CA GLY A 536 5.09 -0.89 20.87
C GLY A 536 6.52 -0.34 20.93
N VAL A 537 7.47 -1.17 21.38
CA VAL A 537 8.89 -0.81 21.57
C VAL A 537 9.84 -1.61 20.68
N GLY A 538 10.93 -1.00 20.21
CA GLY A 538 11.84 -1.60 19.22
C GLY A 538 11.21 -1.80 17.84
N GLY A 539 11.86 -2.56 16.94
CA GLY A 539 11.34 -2.88 15.61
C GLY A 539 10.45 -4.13 15.56
N TYR A 540 9.81 -4.36 14.41
CA TYR A 540 8.90 -5.50 14.15
C TYR A 540 9.54 -6.89 14.30
N LEU A 541 10.86 -7.00 14.17
CA LEU A 541 11.60 -8.26 14.35
C LEU A 541 12.00 -8.50 15.81
N ASN A 542 11.92 -7.48 16.67
CA ASN A 542 12.32 -7.58 18.07
C ASN A 542 11.21 -8.14 18.98
N THR A 543 10.01 -8.44 18.44
CA THR A 543 8.82 -8.84 19.20
C THR A 543 9.06 -10.00 20.19
N ASN A 544 9.87 -10.99 19.80
CA ASN A 544 10.29 -12.07 20.69
C ASN A 544 11.15 -11.56 21.87
N ALA A 545 12.17 -10.74 21.59
CA ALA A 545 13.04 -10.15 22.61
C ALA A 545 12.30 -9.18 23.56
N VAL A 546 11.27 -8.49 23.08
CA VAL A 546 10.37 -7.64 23.90
C VAL A 546 9.57 -8.50 24.87
N ALA A 547 8.96 -9.59 24.40
CA ALA A 547 8.23 -10.54 25.24
C ALA A 547 9.15 -11.29 26.24
N ALA A 548 10.38 -11.62 25.84
CA ALA A 548 11.42 -12.16 26.74
C ALA A 548 11.77 -11.15 27.84
N SER A 549 11.97 -9.87 27.47
CA SER A 549 12.28 -8.79 28.42
C SER A 549 11.15 -8.60 29.44
N PHE A 550 9.89 -8.58 29.01
CA PHE A 550 8.74 -8.51 29.93
C PHE A 550 8.71 -9.71 30.89
N SER A 551 9.06 -10.90 30.40
CA SER A 551 9.15 -12.12 31.21
C SER A 551 10.28 -12.10 32.25
N LYS A 552 11.35 -11.35 31.98
CA LYS A 552 12.48 -11.13 32.90
C LYS A 552 12.19 -10.03 33.92
N ASN A 553 11.55 -8.94 33.48
CA ASN A 553 11.44 -7.70 34.25
C ASN A 553 10.19 -7.62 35.15
N THR A 554 9.18 -8.47 34.94
CA THR A 554 7.90 -8.44 35.69
C THR A 554 7.72 -9.63 36.63
N PRO A 555 7.02 -9.48 37.78
CA PRO A 555 6.74 -10.59 38.72
C PRO A 555 5.96 -11.75 38.07
N LYS A 556 6.12 -12.99 38.57
CA LYS A 556 5.58 -14.22 37.96
C LYS A 556 4.06 -14.22 37.67
N ASN A 557 3.26 -13.44 38.40
CA ASN A 557 1.82 -13.33 38.20
C ASN A 557 1.39 -12.20 37.22
N TYR A 558 2.34 -11.49 36.61
CA TYR A 558 2.08 -10.52 35.55
C TYR A 558 2.02 -11.21 34.17
N TYR A 559 1.09 -10.77 33.33
CA TYR A 559 0.92 -11.26 31.96
C TYR A 559 0.69 -10.08 31.01
N GLN A 560 1.04 -10.22 29.73
CA GLN A 560 0.60 -9.26 28.70
C GLN A 560 -0.10 -9.92 27.51
N PHE A 561 -1.09 -9.20 26.98
CA PHE A 561 -1.68 -9.41 25.66
C PHE A 561 -1.41 -8.19 24.78
N PHE A 562 -1.01 -8.43 23.55
CA PHE A 562 -0.88 -7.40 22.53
C PHE A 562 -1.32 -7.93 21.16
N GLY A 563 -1.85 -7.03 20.33
CA GLY A 563 -2.24 -7.34 18.96
C GLY A 563 -1.00 -7.48 18.07
N HIS A 564 -0.43 -6.32 17.77
CA HIS A 564 0.44 -6.05 16.62
C HIS A 564 1.76 -6.82 16.55
N ARG A 565 2.50 -6.57 15.46
CA ARG A 565 3.92 -6.88 15.23
C ARG A 565 4.27 -8.35 15.00
N ASN A 566 3.33 -9.16 14.51
CA ASN A 566 3.59 -10.57 14.21
C ASN A 566 4.21 -10.83 12.81
N LYS A 567 5.28 -10.11 12.42
CA LYS A 567 5.90 -10.31 11.09
C LYS A 567 6.55 -11.69 10.92
N SER A 568 7.01 -12.31 12.00
CA SER A 568 7.68 -13.62 12.02
C SER A 568 6.73 -14.79 12.32
N GLU A 569 5.42 -14.59 12.18
CA GLU A 569 4.37 -15.63 12.31
C GLU A 569 4.41 -16.44 13.62
N LEU A 570 4.85 -15.80 14.70
CA LEU A 570 5.01 -16.37 16.02
C LEU A 570 3.69 -16.97 16.56
N PRO A 571 3.77 -18.07 17.34
CA PRO A 571 2.61 -18.69 17.96
C PRO A 571 1.91 -17.74 18.94
N ILE A 572 0.63 -17.98 19.21
CA ILE A 572 -0.20 -17.13 20.07
C ILE A 572 0.38 -16.87 21.46
N ARG A 573 1.20 -17.79 21.97
CA ARG A 573 1.90 -17.69 23.26
C ARG A 573 3.41 -17.79 23.02
N ILE A 574 4.05 -16.64 22.76
CA ILE A 574 5.50 -16.54 22.48
C ILE A 574 6.31 -17.07 23.68
N HIS A 575 5.90 -16.65 24.88
CA HIS A 575 6.46 -17.09 26.16
C HIS A 575 5.30 -17.35 27.13
N GLU A 576 5.57 -18.08 28.22
CA GLU A 576 4.56 -18.50 29.20
C GLU A 576 3.57 -17.38 29.60
N ARG A 577 4.06 -16.14 29.73
CA ARG A 577 3.31 -14.98 30.23
C ARG A 577 2.97 -13.90 29.17
N ASN A 578 3.19 -14.17 27.88
CA ASN A 578 3.05 -13.18 26.80
C ASN A 578 2.27 -13.76 25.62
N PHE A 579 1.22 -13.06 25.21
CA PHE A 579 0.32 -13.48 24.14
C PHE A 579 0.28 -12.45 23.01
N ILE A 580 0.49 -12.90 21.77
CA ILE A 580 0.48 -12.08 20.55
C ILE A 580 -0.72 -12.46 19.66
N MET A 581 -1.50 -11.46 19.30
CA MET A 581 -2.88 -11.65 18.84
C MET A 581 -3.11 -11.23 17.37
N GLU A 582 -2.13 -10.61 16.69
CA GLU A 582 -2.06 -10.53 15.23
C GLU A 582 -1.71 -11.90 14.64
N SER A 583 -2.38 -12.24 13.54
CA SER A 583 -2.22 -13.49 12.79
C SER A 583 -2.60 -13.38 11.32
N LYS A 584 -2.67 -12.16 10.75
CA LYS A 584 -3.07 -11.89 9.36
C LYS A 584 -4.51 -12.36 9.07
N VAL A 585 -5.45 -11.98 9.94
CA VAL A 585 -6.87 -12.37 9.85
C VAL A 585 -7.52 -11.94 8.53
N GLU A 586 -7.10 -10.80 8.00
CA GLU A 586 -7.53 -10.17 6.75
C GLU A 586 -7.12 -10.97 5.51
N PHE A 587 -6.09 -11.82 5.62
CA PHE A 587 -5.54 -12.66 4.54
C PHE A 587 -5.78 -14.16 4.78
N GLY A 588 -6.80 -14.53 5.56
CA GLY A 588 -7.19 -15.93 5.78
C GLY A 588 -6.40 -16.65 6.88
N GLY A 589 -5.70 -15.90 7.73
CA GLY A 589 -5.15 -16.35 9.00
C GLY A 589 -6.23 -16.52 10.08
N PHE A 590 -5.90 -16.22 11.33
CA PHE A 590 -6.78 -16.45 12.48
C PHE A 590 -7.19 -15.15 13.16
N LEU A 591 -8.48 -14.99 13.46
CA LEU A 591 -8.91 -14.08 14.52
C LEU A 591 -8.45 -14.72 15.84
N ARG A 592 -7.32 -14.27 16.39
CA ARG A 592 -6.77 -14.86 17.62
C ARG A 592 -7.59 -14.45 18.82
N ILE A 593 -7.93 -15.44 19.64
CA ILE A 593 -8.84 -15.26 20.77
C ILE A 593 -8.37 -16.13 21.94
N VAL A 594 -8.18 -15.51 23.11
CA VAL A 594 -7.85 -16.24 24.35
C VAL A 594 -8.88 -15.94 25.42
N GLN A 595 -9.50 -17.00 25.94
CA GLN A 595 -10.35 -16.96 27.12
C GLN A 595 -9.50 -17.18 28.37
N LEU A 596 -9.63 -16.32 29.39
CA LEU A 596 -9.14 -16.55 30.74
C LEU A 596 -10.33 -16.90 31.64
N SER A 597 -10.22 -18.02 32.37
CA SER A 597 -11.20 -18.50 33.34
C SER A 597 -10.48 -18.99 34.60
N GLN A 598 -11.21 -19.52 35.60
CA GLN A 598 -10.59 -20.16 36.77
C GLN A 598 -9.72 -21.37 36.38
N ASN A 599 -10.00 -22.01 35.25
CA ASN A 599 -9.20 -23.11 34.70
C ASN A 599 -7.96 -22.62 33.92
N GLY A 600 -7.64 -21.33 33.98
CA GLY A 600 -6.52 -20.71 33.27
C GLY A 600 -6.88 -20.19 31.88
N PHE A 601 -5.87 -20.10 31.02
CA PHE A 601 -5.98 -19.59 29.64
C PHE A 601 -6.33 -20.71 28.66
N LYS A 602 -7.29 -20.44 27.77
CA LYS A 602 -7.71 -21.32 26.68
C LYS A 602 -7.70 -20.56 25.35
N ASP A 603 -7.05 -21.13 24.34
CA ASP A 603 -7.16 -20.67 22.96
C ASP A 603 -8.54 -21.05 22.38
N CYS A 604 -9.20 -20.06 21.78
CA CYS A 604 -10.48 -20.17 21.09
C CYS A 604 -10.44 -19.49 19.69
N SER A 605 -9.25 -19.34 19.13
CA SER A 605 -9.00 -18.66 17.86
C SER A 605 -9.74 -19.30 16.69
N LEU A 606 -10.26 -18.49 15.77
CA LEU A 606 -11.01 -18.97 14.60
C LEU A 606 -10.28 -18.57 13.31
N ARG A 607 -10.02 -19.53 12.42
CA ARG A 607 -9.53 -19.23 11.08
C ARG A 607 -10.58 -18.43 10.30
N ASN A 608 -10.16 -17.36 9.64
CA ASN A 608 -11.02 -16.65 8.71
C ASN A 608 -11.15 -17.44 7.39
N ALA A 609 -12.39 -17.64 6.94
CA ALA A 609 -12.73 -18.30 5.68
C ALA A 609 -13.30 -17.32 4.63
N ILE A 610 -13.45 -16.04 4.99
CA ILE A 610 -14.01 -14.98 4.15
C ILE A 610 -12.97 -13.84 4.13
N PHE A 611 -12.07 -13.92 3.17
CA PHE A 611 -10.92 -13.02 3.00
C PHE A 611 -10.64 -12.81 1.50
N VAL A 612 -9.86 -11.78 1.18
CA VAL A 612 -9.21 -11.61 -0.13
C VAL A 612 -7.75 -12.00 0.06
N SER A 613 -7.17 -12.80 -0.83
CA SER A 613 -5.77 -13.20 -0.68
C SER A 613 -4.84 -11.99 -0.86
N LYS A 614 -3.63 -12.05 -0.31
CA LYS A 614 -2.68 -10.93 -0.44
C LYS A 614 -2.32 -10.70 -1.91
N GLU A 615 -2.17 -11.77 -2.67
CA GLU A 615 -1.85 -11.77 -4.11
C GLU A 615 -3.00 -11.15 -4.92
N GLN A 616 -4.25 -11.51 -4.61
CA GLN A 616 -5.44 -10.90 -5.22
C GLN A 616 -5.51 -9.40 -4.94
N LYS A 617 -5.18 -8.98 -3.71
CA LYS A 617 -5.19 -7.56 -3.31
C LYS A 617 -4.04 -6.77 -3.96
N ASP A 618 -2.83 -7.31 -3.95
CA ASP A 618 -1.66 -6.69 -4.57
C ASP A 618 -1.85 -6.58 -6.09
N SER A 619 -2.49 -7.58 -6.73
CA SER A 619 -2.93 -7.53 -8.13
C SER A 619 -3.96 -6.42 -8.38
N LYS A 620 -5.01 -6.30 -7.55
CA LYS A 620 -6.00 -5.20 -7.62
C LYS A 620 -5.33 -3.82 -7.56
N VAL A 621 -4.37 -3.66 -6.64
CA VAL A 621 -3.60 -2.42 -6.48
C VAL A 621 -2.64 -2.16 -7.64
N ALA A 622 -2.07 -3.20 -8.27
CA ALA A 622 -1.21 -3.07 -9.44
C ALA A 622 -2.00 -2.60 -10.68
N VAL A 623 -3.18 -3.19 -10.92
CA VAL A 623 -4.10 -2.78 -12.00
C VAL A 623 -4.56 -1.33 -11.80
N GLN A 624 -4.96 -0.95 -10.57
CA GLN A 624 -5.31 0.43 -10.24
C GLN A 624 -4.17 1.40 -10.56
N LYS A 625 -2.96 1.15 -10.03
CA LYS A 625 -1.77 2.01 -10.26
C LYS A 625 -1.46 2.20 -11.74
N TYR A 626 -1.65 1.17 -12.57
CA TYR A 626 -1.42 1.27 -14.01
C TYR A 626 -2.43 2.21 -14.68
N PHE A 627 -3.73 2.02 -14.45
CA PHE A 627 -4.76 2.86 -15.09
C PHE A 627 -4.77 4.29 -14.54
N ASP A 628 -4.55 4.48 -13.23
CA ASP A 628 -4.28 5.78 -12.60
C ASP A 628 -3.12 6.53 -13.29
N SER A 629 -2.07 5.80 -13.69
CA SER A 629 -0.89 6.36 -14.35
C SER A 629 -1.17 6.70 -15.82
N LEU A 630 -1.89 5.83 -16.54
CA LEU A 630 -2.31 6.11 -17.92
C LEU A 630 -3.16 7.38 -18.00
N GLU A 631 -4.18 7.52 -17.15
CA GLU A 631 -5.08 8.69 -17.19
C GLU A 631 -4.38 9.99 -16.79
N LYS A 632 -3.36 9.95 -15.93
CA LYS A 632 -2.60 11.13 -15.50
C LYS A 632 -1.47 11.53 -16.44
N HIS A 633 -0.85 10.57 -17.14
CA HIS A 633 0.40 10.82 -17.88
C HIS A 633 0.32 10.56 -19.40
N ASN A 634 -0.69 9.84 -19.89
CA ASN A 634 -0.80 9.49 -21.32
C ASN A 634 -1.99 10.19 -22.00
N THR A 635 -1.78 11.42 -22.43
CA THR A 635 -2.78 12.34 -23.05
C THR A 635 -3.39 11.86 -24.37
N ARG A 636 -3.13 10.62 -24.79
CA ARG A 636 -3.62 10.01 -26.05
C ARG A 636 -4.37 8.68 -25.85
N VAL A 637 -4.38 8.13 -24.64
CA VAL A 637 -5.26 6.99 -24.29
C VAL A 637 -6.60 7.57 -23.83
N THR A 638 -7.71 7.01 -24.29
CA THR A 638 -9.06 7.49 -23.94
C THR A 638 -9.90 6.39 -23.30
N PHE A 639 -10.72 6.78 -22.32
CA PHE A 639 -11.51 5.88 -21.48
C PHE A 639 -13.00 6.07 -21.77
N SER A 640 -13.61 5.12 -22.49
CA SER A 640 -15.05 5.10 -22.73
C SER A 640 -15.75 4.38 -21.57
N ARG A 641 -16.24 5.17 -20.61
CA ARG A 641 -16.84 4.68 -19.36
C ARG A 641 -18.33 4.35 -19.51
N PHE A 642 -18.75 3.23 -18.93
CA PHE A 642 -20.14 2.77 -18.85
C PHE A 642 -20.37 1.97 -17.55
N LYS A 643 -21.38 2.36 -16.77
CA LYS A 643 -21.61 1.83 -15.41
C LYS A 643 -20.36 2.00 -14.54
N ASN A 644 -19.74 0.90 -14.10
CA ASN A 644 -18.49 0.88 -13.31
C ASN A 644 -17.29 0.39 -14.15
N MET A 645 -17.39 0.41 -15.48
CA MET A 645 -16.39 -0.18 -16.38
C MET A 645 -15.88 0.86 -17.39
N ALA A 646 -14.61 0.75 -17.76
CA ALA A 646 -14.00 1.57 -18.79
C ALA A 646 -13.43 0.71 -19.91
N LEU A 647 -13.86 0.97 -21.15
CA LEU A 647 -13.18 0.51 -22.36
C LEU A 647 -11.99 1.43 -22.64
N VAL A 648 -10.80 0.86 -22.73
CA VAL A 648 -9.55 1.58 -22.93
C VAL A 648 -9.20 1.59 -24.41
N SER A 649 -9.15 2.78 -25.01
CA SER A 649 -8.84 2.99 -26.42
C SER A 649 -7.44 3.58 -26.56
N TYR A 650 -6.60 2.93 -27.38
CA TYR A 650 -5.19 3.28 -27.56
C TYR A 650 -4.97 4.00 -28.90
N PRO A 651 -4.01 4.95 -28.97
CA PRO A 651 -3.69 5.64 -30.22
C PRO A 651 -2.88 4.73 -31.15
N ALA A 652 -2.99 4.95 -32.47
CA ALA A 652 -2.29 4.16 -33.50
C ALA A 652 -0.75 4.16 -33.38
N LYS A 653 -0.16 5.07 -32.60
CA LYS A 653 1.23 5.00 -32.12
C LYS A 653 1.24 4.93 -30.60
N ILE A 654 1.34 3.71 -30.09
CA ILE A 654 1.39 3.36 -28.66
C ILE A 654 2.77 3.75 -28.08
N SER A 655 2.82 4.13 -26.79
CA SER A 655 4.07 4.45 -26.09
C SER A 655 4.80 3.20 -25.57
N SER A 656 6.11 3.32 -25.35
CA SER A 656 6.97 2.29 -24.75
C SER A 656 6.41 1.69 -23.47
N ASP A 657 5.82 2.53 -22.63
CA ASP A 657 5.45 2.20 -21.24
C ASP A 657 4.09 1.49 -21.19
N VAL A 658 3.27 1.68 -22.22
CA VAL A 658 2.07 0.86 -22.48
C VAL A 658 2.47 -0.50 -23.04
N ILE A 659 3.44 -0.53 -23.98
CA ILE A 659 3.96 -1.77 -24.58
C ILE A 659 4.65 -2.66 -23.52
N ALA A 660 5.44 -2.07 -22.63
CA ALA A 660 6.15 -2.81 -21.57
C ALA A 660 5.25 -3.27 -20.40
N SER A 661 3.96 -2.89 -20.38
CA SER A 661 3.07 -3.21 -19.26
C SER A 661 2.39 -4.57 -19.42
N ALA A 662 2.38 -5.35 -18.33
CA ALA A 662 1.58 -6.58 -18.21
C ALA A 662 0.05 -6.36 -18.24
N PHE A 663 -0.40 -5.10 -18.31
CA PHE A 663 -1.81 -4.71 -18.37
C PHE A 663 -2.20 -4.00 -19.69
N GLY A 664 -1.27 -3.87 -20.64
CA GLY A 664 -1.52 -3.27 -21.95
C GLY A 664 -2.08 -4.29 -22.95
N PHE A 665 -3.38 -4.21 -23.25
CA PHE A 665 -4.08 -5.12 -24.17
C PHE A 665 -4.92 -4.38 -25.23
N SER A 666 -5.10 -4.97 -26.41
CA SER A 666 -6.11 -4.54 -27.39
C SER A 666 -7.06 -5.69 -27.77
N PRO A 667 -8.38 -5.53 -27.61
CA PRO A 667 -9.06 -4.49 -26.80
C PRO A 667 -8.75 -4.66 -25.30
N CYS A 668 -9.18 -3.72 -24.46
CA CYS A 668 -9.12 -3.84 -22.99
C CYS A 668 -10.32 -3.17 -22.31
N VAL A 669 -10.93 -3.86 -21.35
CA VAL A 669 -11.96 -3.32 -20.44
C VAL A 669 -11.57 -3.60 -19.00
N VAL A 670 -11.71 -2.62 -18.12
CA VAL A 670 -11.47 -2.73 -16.67
C VAL A 670 -12.74 -2.38 -15.90
N ASP A 671 -13.03 -3.09 -14.81
CA ASP A 671 -14.00 -2.67 -13.78
C ASP A 671 -13.27 -1.75 -12.81
N GLU A 672 -13.63 -0.46 -12.78
CA GLU A 672 -12.96 0.59 -12.00
C GLU A 672 -13.30 0.54 -10.50
N LYS A 673 -14.27 -0.28 -10.09
CA LYS A 673 -14.57 -0.55 -8.68
C LYS A 673 -13.76 -1.75 -8.16
N GLU A 674 -13.64 -2.79 -8.97
CA GLU A 674 -12.88 -3.99 -8.61
C GLU A 674 -11.43 -3.99 -9.08
N TRP A 675 -11.01 -2.99 -9.85
CA TRP A 675 -9.71 -2.91 -10.53
C TRP A 675 -9.28 -4.26 -11.10
N ALA A 676 -10.21 -4.86 -11.82
CA ALA A 676 -10.08 -6.18 -12.44
C ALA A 676 -10.32 -6.04 -13.94
N ILE A 677 -9.50 -6.71 -14.75
CA ILE A 677 -9.72 -6.73 -16.19
C ILE A 677 -10.95 -7.62 -16.48
N VAL A 678 -11.84 -7.07 -17.29
CA VAL A 678 -13.17 -7.59 -17.63
C VAL A 678 -13.18 -8.26 -18.99
N ALA A 679 -12.43 -7.72 -19.94
CA ALA A 679 -12.22 -8.28 -21.26
C ALA A 679 -10.87 -7.79 -21.80
N ARG A 680 -10.15 -8.66 -22.51
CA ARG A 680 -8.84 -8.31 -23.08
C ARG A 680 -8.49 -9.20 -24.28
N GLY A 681 -7.97 -8.58 -25.34
CA GLY A 681 -7.36 -9.32 -26.45
C GLY A 681 -5.86 -9.57 -26.24
N PHE A 682 -5.10 -9.29 -27.29
CA PHE A 682 -3.65 -9.49 -27.35
C PHE A 682 -2.90 -8.52 -26.44
N SER A 683 -1.82 -8.98 -25.80
CA SER A 683 -0.89 -8.09 -25.11
C SER A 683 -0.01 -7.32 -26.10
N PHE A 684 0.19 -6.03 -25.84
CA PHE A 684 1.14 -5.21 -26.62
C PHE A 684 2.60 -5.61 -26.41
N SER A 685 2.91 -6.33 -25.33
CA SER A 685 4.28 -6.65 -24.91
C SER A 685 5.06 -7.56 -25.86
N LEU A 686 4.40 -8.18 -26.84
CA LEU A 686 4.97 -9.26 -27.64
C LEU A 686 4.79 -9.19 -29.17
N ASP A 687 4.12 -8.17 -29.75
CA ASP A 687 3.99 -8.04 -31.23
C ASP A 687 5.34 -7.72 -31.91
N PHE A 688 6.10 -8.79 -32.14
CA PHE A 688 7.52 -8.73 -32.46
C PHE A 688 7.91 -9.39 -33.77
N ASN A 689 7.13 -9.08 -34.81
CA ASN A 689 7.64 -9.04 -36.19
C ASN A 689 8.88 -8.10 -36.35
N LYS A 690 9.26 -7.34 -35.31
CA LYS A 690 10.46 -6.46 -35.26
C LYS A 690 11.58 -6.86 -34.28
N LYS A 691 11.33 -7.48 -33.12
CA LYS A 691 12.44 -7.89 -32.20
C LYS A 691 13.14 -9.18 -32.64
N PHE A 692 12.45 -10.09 -33.33
CA PHE A 692 12.97 -11.43 -33.67
C PHE A 692 14.30 -11.43 -34.46
N ALA A 693 14.60 -10.29 -35.10
CA ALA A 693 15.81 -10.03 -35.89
C ALA A 693 16.88 -9.18 -35.16
N LEU A 694 16.64 -8.74 -33.92
CA LEU A 694 17.51 -7.79 -33.18
C LEU A 694 18.06 -8.36 -31.87
N ASP A 695 17.23 -8.98 -31.04
CA ASP A 695 17.68 -9.75 -29.86
C ASP A 695 16.73 -10.90 -29.56
N LEU A 696 17.30 -12.11 -29.45
CA LEU A 696 16.58 -13.34 -29.12
C LEU A 696 16.49 -13.56 -27.60
N ASN A 697 17.43 -13.06 -26.80
CA ASN A 697 17.44 -13.29 -25.35
C ASN A 697 16.39 -12.40 -24.67
N SER A 698 16.41 -11.07 -24.90
CA SER A 698 15.35 -10.16 -24.40
C SER A 698 13.93 -10.53 -24.86
N TYR A 699 13.80 -11.29 -25.95
CA TYR A 699 12.53 -11.87 -26.36
C TYR A 699 12.13 -13.04 -25.45
N LEU A 700 13.00 -14.04 -25.27
CA LEU A 700 12.73 -15.21 -24.43
C LEU A 700 12.43 -14.82 -22.97
N ASP A 701 13.17 -13.87 -22.40
CA ASP A 701 12.99 -13.38 -21.03
C ASP A 701 11.59 -12.74 -20.79
N SER A 702 10.94 -12.27 -21.86
CA SER A 702 9.62 -11.63 -21.78
C SER A 702 8.44 -12.62 -21.79
N ILE A 703 8.64 -13.84 -22.28
CA ILE A 703 7.59 -14.87 -22.44
C ILE A 703 7.08 -15.37 -21.08
N LYS A 704 5.77 -15.60 -20.97
CA LYS A 704 5.16 -16.34 -19.85
C LYS A 704 4.69 -17.71 -20.32
N LEU A 705 5.22 -18.75 -19.70
CA LEU A 705 4.99 -20.16 -20.05
C LEU A 705 3.68 -20.72 -19.45
N PRO A 706 3.13 -21.81 -20.01
CA PRO A 706 3.54 -22.49 -21.25
C PRO A 706 3.25 -21.67 -22.50
N LEU A 707 4.03 -21.92 -23.55
CA LEU A 707 3.83 -21.34 -24.89
C LEU A 707 3.03 -22.33 -25.75
N ARG A 708 1.96 -21.86 -26.40
CA ARG A 708 1.08 -22.66 -27.28
C ARG A 708 1.25 -22.21 -28.73
N ILE A 709 1.58 -23.11 -29.65
CA ILE A 709 1.73 -22.79 -31.08
C ILE A 709 0.57 -23.38 -31.87
N TYR A 710 -0.03 -22.57 -32.72
CA TYR A 710 -1.13 -22.94 -33.61
C TYR A 710 -0.79 -22.65 -35.07
N SER A 711 -1.49 -23.30 -36.00
CA SER A 711 -1.61 -22.80 -37.37
C SER A 711 -2.24 -21.40 -37.36
N ARG A 712 -1.81 -20.46 -38.19
CA ARG A 712 -2.45 -19.12 -38.22
C ARG A 712 -3.65 -19.13 -39.17
N THR A 713 -4.84 -19.33 -38.61
CA THR A 713 -6.12 -19.07 -39.30
C THR A 713 -6.14 -17.64 -39.84
N ARG A 714 -6.60 -17.45 -41.09
CA ARG A 714 -6.73 -16.12 -41.69
C ARG A 714 -8.16 -15.62 -41.53
N GLY A 715 -8.30 -14.38 -41.06
CA GLY A 715 -9.59 -13.77 -40.75
C GLY A 715 -9.43 -12.56 -39.83
N ILE A 716 -10.56 -12.04 -39.36
CA ILE A 716 -10.62 -10.88 -38.45
C ILE A 716 -10.60 -11.39 -37.00
N PRO A 717 -9.76 -10.85 -36.10
CA PRO A 717 -9.74 -11.26 -34.70
C PRO A 717 -11.01 -10.82 -33.98
N ALA A 718 -11.60 -11.74 -33.22
CA ALA A 718 -12.82 -11.55 -32.45
C ALA A 718 -12.59 -11.98 -30.99
N PHE A 719 -13.14 -11.24 -30.04
CA PHE A 719 -12.95 -11.50 -28.61
C PHE A 719 -14.28 -11.55 -27.88
N ILE A 720 -14.52 -12.59 -27.07
CA ILE A 720 -15.74 -12.73 -26.27
C ILE A 720 -15.39 -12.99 -24.81
N SER A 721 -15.73 -12.05 -23.93
CA SER A 721 -15.64 -12.22 -22.47
C SER A 721 -17.03 -12.20 -21.83
N TYR A 722 -17.14 -12.71 -20.59
CA TYR A 722 -18.36 -12.64 -19.77
C TYR A 722 -18.02 -12.24 -18.34
N TYR A 723 -18.69 -11.21 -17.83
CA TYR A 723 -18.42 -10.67 -16.50
C TYR A 723 -19.68 -10.14 -15.82
N LYS A 724 -19.89 -10.52 -14.55
CA LYS A 724 -21.01 -10.10 -13.67
C LYS A 724 -22.45 -10.19 -14.25
N GLY A 725 -22.66 -10.91 -15.36
CA GLY A 725 -23.95 -11.05 -16.01
C GLY A 725 -23.95 -10.68 -17.50
N GLU A 726 -22.96 -9.91 -17.94
CA GLU A 726 -22.92 -9.27 -19.26
C GLU A 726 -21.81 -9.88 -20.14
N PHE A 727 -22.04 -9.89 -21.45
CA PHE A 727 -21.07 -10.32 -22.45
C PHE A 727 -20.40 -9.11 -23.11
N PHE A 728 -19.09 -9.20 -23.34
CA PHE A 728 -18.31 -8.22 -24.08
C PHE A 728 -17.81 -8.88 -25.36
N TYR A 729 -18.34 -8.45 -26.50
CA TYR A 729 -17.94 -8.95 -27.82
C TYR A 729 -17.25 -7.85 -28.61
N PHE A 730 -16.06 -8.15 -29.11
CA PHE A 730 -15.27 -7.28 -29.98
C PHE A 730 -15.02 -7.98 -31.31
N LEU A 731 -15.02 -7.19 -32.38
CA LEU A 731 -14.55 -7.59 -33.71
C LEU A 731 -13.53 -6.53 -34.15
N ASP A 732 -12.34 -6.95 -34.53
CA ASP A 732 -11.18 -6.08 -34.83
C ASP A 732 -10.89 -5.06 -33.71
N SER A 733 -10.91 -5.50 -32.45
CA SER A 733 -10.86 -4.66 -31.23
C SER A 733 -12.01 -3.65 -31.04
N ILE A 734 -12.97 -3.53 -31.97
CA ILE A 734 -14.13 -2.63 -31.85
C ILE A 734 -15.27 -3.33 -31.09
N LEU A 735 -15.77 -2.71 -30.02
CA LEU A 735 -16.88 -3.21 -29.21
C LEU A 735 -18.18 -3.24 -30.04
N GLN A 736 -18.83 -4.40 -30.07
CA GLN A 736 -20.03 -4.66 -30.85
C GLN A 736 -21.29 -4.64 -29.97
N GLN A 737 -22.39 -4.07 -30.47
CA GLN A 737 -23.67 -4.01 -29.76
C GLN A 737 -24.41 -5.36 -29.73
N ASN A 738 -24.24 -6.18 -30.77
CA ASN A 738 -24.95 -7.44 -30.95
C ASN A 738 -23.98 -8.62 -30.93
N LEU A 739 -24.30 -9.66 -30.15
CA LEU A 739 -23.51 -10.89 -30.08
C LEU A 739 -23.62 -11.70 -31.39
N PRO A 740 -22.61 -12.54 -31.72
CA PRO A 740 -22.66 -13.43 -32.88
C PRO A 740 -23.87 -14.36 -32.85
N LEU A 741 -24.41 -14.73 -34.03
CA LEU A 741 -25.65 -15.52 -34.16
C LEU A 741 -25.65 -16.80 -33.32
N PHE A 742 -24.55 -17.55 -33.29
CA PHE A 742 -24.42 -18.78 -32.48
C PHE A 742 -24.60 -18.50 -30.97
N LEU A 743 -24.21 -17.32 -30.50
CA LEU A 743 -24.32 -16.87 -29.12
C LEU A 743 -25.56 -15.98 -28.88
N GLN A 744 -26.48 -15.82 -29.84
CA GLN A 744 -27.73 -15.11 -29.58
C GLN A 744 -28.76 -15.97 -28.83
N GLN A 745 -28.71 -17.29 -28.97
CA GLN A 745 -29.62 -18.23 -28.32
C GLN A 745 -29.48 -18.24 -26.79
N LYS A 746 -30.63 -18.37 -26.08
CA LYS A 746 -30.69 -18.35 -24.61
C LYS A 746 -29.96 -19.53 -23.95
N SER A 747 -29.94 -20.68 -24.62
CA SER A 747 -29.17 -21.89 -24.26
C SER A 747 -27.66 -21.61 -24.27
N ALA A 748 -27.12 -21.20 -25.42
CA ALA A 748 -25.71 -20.89 -25.61
C ALA A 748 -25.21 -19.78 -24.64
N LYS A 749 -25.99 -18.70 -24.49
CA LYS A 749 -25.71 -17.63 -23.50
C LYS A 749 -25.60 -18.15 -22.07
N LYS A 750 -26.48 -19.08 -21.67
CA LYS A 750 -26.44 -19.66 -20.32
C LYS A 750 -25.21 -20.56 -20.15
N ALA A 751 -25.00 -21.50 -21.08
CA ALA A 751 -23.90 -22.45 -21.02
C ALA A 751 -22.53 -21.75 -21.00
N LEU A 752 -22.32 -20.78 -21.91
CA LEU A 752 -21.08 -20.01 -21.95
C LEU A 752 -20.91 -19.13 -20.71
N GLY A 753 -21.98 -18.50 -20.23
CA GLY A 753 -21.95 -17.70 -19.00
C GLY A 753 -21.62 -18.53 -17.76
N GLU A 754 -22.07 -19.79 -17.68
CA GLU A 754 -21.74 -20.71 -16.58
C GLU A 754 -20.31 -21.26 -16.66
N LEU A 755 -19.76 -21.41 -17.86
CA LEU A 755 -18.37 -21.78 -18.10
C LEU A 755 -17.40 -20.64 -17.75
N LEU A 756 -17.60 -19.44 -18.30
CA LEU A 756 -16.72 -18.28 -18.11
C LEU A 756 -16.76 -17.71 -16.69
N LYS A 757 -17.90 -17.86 -15.97
CA LYS A 757 -18.03 -17.48 -14.54
C LYS A 757 -16.94 -18.06 -13.63
N LYS A 758 -16.34 -19.20 -13.99
CA LYS A 758 -15.41 -19.93 -13.12
C LYS A 758 -14.00 -19.35 -13.07
N GLY A 759 -13.59 -18.51 -14.03
CA GLY A 759 -12.19 -18.05 -14.10
C GLY A 759 -11.92 -16.72 -14.82
N ASN A 760 -12.95 -15.94 -15.17
CA ASN A 760 -12.78 -14.61 -15.79
C ASN A 760 -11.86 -14.66 -17.03
N PHE A 761 -12.31 -15.35 -18.08
CA PHE A 761 -11.57 -15.52 -19.33
C PHE A 761 -12.16 -14.69 -20.47
N THR A 762 -11.29 -14.23 -21.38
CA THR A 762 -11.69 -13.78 -22.73
C THR A 762 -11.36 -14.89 -23.73
N LEU A 763 -12.34 -15.32 -24.50
CA LEU A 763 -12.15 -16.23 -25.64
C LEU A 763 -11.63 -15.45 -26.85
N HIS A 764 -10.59 -15.96 -27.50
CA HIS A 764 -10.09 -15.45 -28.77
C HIS A 764 -10.59 -16.33 -29.93
N PHE A 765 -11.29 -15.72 -30.87
CA PHE A 765 -11.79 -16.32 -32.10
C PHE A 765 -11.17 -15.63 -33.33
N VAL A 766 -11.13 -16.34 -34.45
CA VAL A 766 -10.91 -15.76 -35.78
C VAL A 766 -12.19 -15.91 -36.59
N LEU A 767 -12.67 -14.82 -37.19
CA LEU A 767 -13.77 -14.80 -38.14
C LEU A 767 -13.22 -14.97 -39.57
N ASP A 768 -13.47 -16.12 -40.19
CA ASP A 768 -12.92 -16.48 -41.50
C ASP A 768 -13.65 -15.81 -42.69
N SER A 769 -13.15 -16.03 -43.90
CA SER A 769 -13.77 -15.51 -45.13
C SER A 769 -15.10 -16.18 -45.52
N LYS A 770 -15.52 -17.23 -44.80
CA LYS A 770 -16.85 -17.86 -44.90
C LYS A 770 -17.80 -17.37 -43.80
N ASN A 771 -17.44 -16.29 -43.09
CA ASN A 771 -18.19 -15.73 -41.96
C ASN A 771 -18.39 -16.75 -40.80
N SER A 772 -17.47 -17.70 -40.66
CA SER A 772 -17.45 -18.73 -39.62
C SER A 772 -16.47 -18.35 -38.51
N PHE A 773 -16.88 -18.56 -37.26
CA PHE A 773 -16.04 -18.32 -36.08
C PHE A 773 -15.26 -19.59 -35.71
N ILE A 774 -13.94 -19.50 -35.68
CA ILE A 774 -13.02 -20.56 -35.26
C ILE A 774 -12.38 -20.13 -33.93
N LEU A 775 -12.54 -20.93 -32.87
CA LEU A 775 -11.90 -20.67 -31.57
C LEU A 775 -10.38 -20.90 -31.68
N GLN A 776 -9.60 -19.92 -31.26
CA GLN A 776 -8.15 -19.89 -31.49
C GLN A 776 -7.33 -20.02 -30.20
N ASP A 777 -7.74 -19.40 -29.10
CA ASP A 777 -7.13 -19.57 -27.77
C ASP A 777 -8.07 -19.05 -26.65
N VAL A 778 -7.71 -19.28 -25.38
CA VAL A 778 -8.41 -18.74 -24.20
C VAL A 778 -7.45 -17.95 -23.33
N PHE A 779 -7.73 -16.65 -23.14
CA PHE A 779 -6.91 -15.76 -22.33
C PHE A 779 -7.51 -15.59 -20.92
N CYS A 780 -6.70 -15.70 -19.87
CA CYS A 780 -7.14 -15.28 -18.53
C CYS A 780 -7.07 -13.75 -18.40
N ASN A 781 -8.11 -13.16 -17.81
CA ASN A 781 -8.16 -11.72 -17.53
C ASN A 781 -7.41 -11.36 -16.23
N ALA A 782 -7.11 -12.35 -15.37
CA ALA A 782 -6.19 -12.20 -14.25
C ALA A 782 -4.80 -12.76 -14.60
N SER A 783 -3.78 -12.43 -13.81
CA SER A 783 -2.39 -12.92 -13.97
C SER A 783 -2.20 -14.40 -13.58
N SER A 784 -3.28 -15.14 -13.37
CA SER A 784 -3.30 -16.56 -13.02
C SER A 784 -3.30 -17.46 -14.26
N LEU A 785 -2.70 -18.65 -14.14
CA LEU A 785 -2.63 -19.63 -15.23
C LEU A 785 -4.03 -19.99 -15.79
N PRO A 786 -4.27 -19.91 -17.10
CA PRO A 786 -5.36 -20.61 -17.75
C PRO A 786 -5.22 -22.12 -17.51
N GLN A 787 -6.33 -22.80 -17.17
CA GLN A 787 -6.35 -24.27 -17.13
C GLN A 787 -6.52 -24.78 -18.57
N PHE A 788 -5.54 -25.55 -19.05
CA PHE A 788 -5.37 -25.90 -20.46
C PHE A 788 -6.58 -26.61 -21.10
N GLU A 789 -7.31 -27.41 -20.32
CA GLU A 789 -8.52 -28.15 -20.75
C GLU A 789 -9.66 -27.25 -21.28
N LEU A 790 -9.58 -25.93 -21.11
CA LEU A 790 -10.68 -25.03 -21.46
C LEU A 790 -10.92 -24.88 -22.97
N VAL A 791 -9.91 -24.92 -23.85
CA VAL A 791 -10.10 -24.60 -25.29
C VAL A 791 -11.08 -25.58 -25.94
N GLU A 792 -10.76 -26.88 -25.87
CA GLU A 792 -11.60 -27.94 -26.42
C GLU A 792 -12.97 -28.02 -25.72
N SER A 793 -12.99 -27.83 -24.39
CA SER A 793 -14.22 -27.81 -23.60
C SER A 793 -15.16 -26.66 -24.00
N VAL A 794 -14.63 -25.47 -24.24
CA VAL A 794 -15.38 -24.31 -24.75
C VAL A 794 -15.90 -24.61 -26.16
N ALA A 795 -15.07 -25.15 -27.05
CA ALA A 795 -15.47 -25.45 -28.43
C ALA A 795 -16.63 -26.46 -28.49
N ARG A 796 -16.53 -27.56 -27.71
CA ARG A 796 -17.60 -28.55 -27.53
C ARG A 796 -18.88 -27.94 -26.97
N VAL A 797 -18.78 -27.09 -25.93
CA VAL A 797 -19.95 -26.44 -25.29
C VAL A 797 -20.63 -25.42 -26.22
N LEU A 798 -19.89 -24.79 -27.12
CA LEU A 798 -20.42 -23.82 -28.08
C LEU A 798 -20.83 -24.43 -29.43
N ASN A 799 -20.45 -25.68 -29.71
CA ASN A 799 -20.58 -26.33 -31.02
C ASN A 799 -19.99 -25.47 -32.16
N VAL A 800 -18.73 -25.04 -31.96
CA VAL A 800 -17.94 -24.24 -32.91
C VAL A 800 -16.66 -24.97 -33.30
N ALA A 801 -16.14 -24.68 -34.48
CA ALA A 801 -14.81 -25.13 -34.87
C ALA A 801 -13.75 -24.49 -33.96
N TYR A 802 -12.64 -25.19 -33.75
CA TYR A 802 -11.47 -24.68 -33.04
C TYR A 802 -10.19 -25.06 -33.81
N ASN A 803 -9.11 -24.37 -33.50
CA ASN A 803 -7.79 -24.62 -34.07
C ASN A 803 -6.95 -25.42 -33.07
N GLU A 804 -6.34 -26.52 -33.53
CA GLU A 804 -5.62 -27.45 -32.63
C GLU A 804 -4.21 -26.92 -32.30
N CYS A 805 -3.75 -27.22 -31.09
CA CYS A 805 -2.43 -26.78 -30.61
C CYS A 805 -1.34 -27.68 -31.22
N VAL A 806 -0.61 -27.15 -32.20
CA VAL A 806 0.40 -27.85 -33.01
C VAL A 806 1.65 -28.20 -32.17
N PHE A 807 2.09 -27.28 -31.31
CA PHE A 807 3.17 -27.52 -30.33
C PHE A 807 2.84 -26.84 -29.01
N MET A 808 3.31 -27.43 -27.89
CA MET A 808 3.36 -26.77 -26.59
C MET A 808 4.80 -26.82 -26.07
N PHE A 809 5.24 -25.76 -25.40
CA PHE A 809 6.53 -25.70 -24.72
C PHE A 809 6.33 -25.28 -23.27
N GLU A 810 6.81 -26.11 -22.34
CA GLU A 810 6.82 -25.80 -20.90
C GLU A 810 8.14 -25.16 -20.44
N SER A 811 9.21 -25.22 -21.25
CA SER A 811 10.48 -24.52 -20.99
C SER A 811 10.90 -23.57 -22.12
N LEU A 812 11.64 -22.51 -21.76
CA LEU A 812 12.27 -21.61 -22.74
C LEU A 812 13.42 -22.31 -23.50
N GLY A 813 13.99 -23.39 -22.96
CA GLY A 813 15.07 -24.15 -23.58
C GLY A 813 14.60 -24.88 -24.85
N GLU A 814 13.55 -25.70 -24.72
CA GLU A 814 12.95 -26.42 -25.85
C GLU A 814 12.48 -25.45 -26.94
N TYR A 815 11.82 -24.35 -26.56
CA TYR A 815 11.38 -23.35 -27.53
C TYR A 815 12.57 -22.66 -28.23
N LYS A 816 13.65 -22.32 -27.50
CA LYS A 816 14.88 -21.77 -28.08
C LYS A 816 15.51 -22.71 -29.09
N ASP A 817 15.47 -24.02 -28.85
CA ASP A 817 16.00 -25.03 -29.77
C ASP A 817 15.07 -25.28 -30.97
N PHE A 818 13.76 -25.34 -30.77
CA PHE A 818 12.77 -25.31 -31.85
C PHE A 818 12.99 -24.11 -32.79
N LEU A 819 13.26 -22.92 -32.24
CA LEU A 819 13.56 -21.72 -33.03
C LEU A 819 14.89 -21.80 -33.79
N LYS A 820 15.92 -22.50 -33.27
CA LYS A 820 17.15 -22.78 -34.01
C LYS A 820 16.86 -23.70 -35.21
N THR A 821 16.14 -24.80 -34.97
CA THR A 821 15.78 -25.78 -36.00
C THR A 821 14.88 -25.18 -37.08
N LEU A 822 13.91 -24.34 -36.70
CA LEU A 822 13.05 -23.59 -37.63
C LEU A 822 13.86 -22.61 -38.50
N ARG A 823 14.84 -21.89 -37.92
CA ARG A 823 15.74 -21.01 -38.65
C ARG A 823 16.63 -21.78 -39.63
N ALA A 824 17.19 -22.92 -39.21
CA ALA A 824 18.00 -23.77 -40.08
C ALA A 824 17.17 -24.38 -41.23
N PHE A 825 15.97 -24.89 -40.94
CA PHE A 825 15.03 -25.39 -41.96
C PHE A 825 14.71 -24.33 -43.00
N ASN A 826 14.30 -23.13 -42.57
CA ASN A 826 14.05 -22.00 -43.48
C ASN A 826 15.32 -21.59 -44.28
N ALA A 827 16.50 -21.65 -43.69
CA ALA A 827 17.74 -21.29 -44.36
C ALA A 827 18.16 -22.32 -45.42
N ASP A 828 17.88 -23.61 -45.23
CA ASP A 828 18.16 -24.64 -46.22
C ASP A 828 17.07 -24.67 -47.32
N LEU A 829 15.79 -24.55 -46.94
CA LEU A 829 14.66 -24.49 -47.89
C LEU A 829 14.74 -23.26 -48.82
N SER A 830 15.31 -22.14 -48.35
CA SER A 830 15.49 -20.93 -49.18
C SER A 830 16.61 -21.06 -50.24
N LYS A 831 17.50 -22.04 -50.10
CA LYS A 831 18.51 -22.38 -51.13
C LYS A 831 17.90 -23.26 -52.22
N SER A 832 17.03 -24.19 -51.83
CA SER A 832 16.33 -25.12 -52.73
C SER A 832 15.00 -24.55 -53.24
N LEU A 833 15.02 -23.41 -53.93
CA LEU A 833 13.81 -22.81 -54.52
C LEU A 833 13.23 -23.61 -55.71
N ASP A 834 13.87 -24.72 -56.07
CA ASP A 834 13.31 -25.78 -56.92
C ASP A 834 12.50 -26.78 -56.08
N LEU A 835 11.23 -26.97 -56.45
CA LEU A 835 10.25 -27.77 -55.70
C LEU A 835 10.52 -29.28 -55.73
N ASP A 836 11.25 -29.77 -56.72
CA ASP A 836 11.56 -31.20 -56.82
C ASP A 836 12.78 -31.51 -55.93
N SER A 837 13.76 -30.61 -55.87
CA SER A 837 14.84 -30.61 -54.87
C SER A 837 14.34 -30.53 -53.43
N MET A 838 13.25 -29.80 -53.16
CA MET A 838 12.69 -29.66 -51.80
C MET A 838 12.32 -31.01 -51.15
N GLN A 839 11.79 -31.98 -51.90
CA GLN A 839 11.44 -33.31 -51.37
C GLN A 839 12.64 -34.06 -50.76
N SER A 840 13.83 -33.85 -51.33
CA SER A 840 15.07 -34.47 -50.84
C SER A 840 15.58 -33.86 -49.52
N LEU A 841 15.26 -32.59 -49.27
CA LEU A 841 15.62 -31.89 -48.03
C LEU A 841 14.64 -32.18 -46.90
N GLU A 842 13.35 -32.27 -47.21
CA GLU A 842 12.29 -32.58 -46.24
C GLU A 842 12.56 -33.91 -45.52
N SER A 843 12.87 -34.97 -46.26
CA SER A 843 13.19 -36.29 -45.71
C SER A 843 14.43 -36.28 -44.81
N ASN A 844 15.57 -35.78 -45.32
CA ASN A 844 16.84 -35.81 -44.59
C ASN A 844 16.91 -34.86 -43.37
N PHE A 845 16.18 -33.73 -43.40
CA PHE A 845 16.22 -32.75 -42.31
C PHE A 845 15.36 -33.18 -41.11
N LEU A 846 14.23 -33.83 -41.37
CA LEU A 846 13.26 -34.23 -40.35
C LEU A 846 13.73 -35.40 -39.47
N GLU A 847 14.54 -36.32 -40.01
CA GLU A 847 15.10 -37.44 -39.24
C GLU A 847 16.34 -37.08 -38.40
N SER A 848 17.07 -36.01 -38.77
CA SER A 848 18.43 -35.78 -38.27
C SER A 848 18.59 -34.67 -37.22
N LYS A 849 17.63 -33.75 -37.06
CA LYS A 849 17.82 -32.53 -36.24
C LYS A 849 16.63 -32.08 -35.36
N LEU A 850 15.53 -32.84 -35.32
CA LEU A 850 14.42 -32.56 -34.39
C LEU A 850 14.58 -33.34 -33.07
N PRO A 851 14.25 -32.75 -31.91
CA PRO A 851 14.08 -33.50 -30.67
C PRO A 851 13.04 -34.61 -30.83
N LYS A 852 13.29 -35.80 -30.26
CA LYS A 852 12.37 -36.95 -30.37
C LYS A 852 10.98 -36.73 -29.74
N SER A 853 10.79 -35.63 -28.99
CA SER A 853 9.52 -35.21 -28.40
C SER A 853 8.65 -34.39 -29.35
N THR A 854 9.20 -33.79 -30.42
CA THR A 854 8.42 -33.08 -31.44
C THR A 854 8.22 -33.97 -32.66
N ASN A 855 6.98 -34.42 -32.88
CA ASN A 855 6.62 -35.28 -34.02
C ASN A 855 7.02 -34.63 -35.35
N SER A 856 8.05 -35.19 -35.99
CA SER A 856 8.63 -34.72 -37.25
C SER A 856 7.63 -34.69 -38.42
N ILE A 857 6.59 -35.52 -38.34
CA ILE A 857 5.45 -35.57 -39.27
C ILE A 857 4.74 -34.20 -39.40
N ILE A 858 4.60 -33.46 -38.29
CA ILE A 858 3.68 -32.32 -38.21
C ILE A 858 4.19 -31.08 -38.98
N LEU A 859 5.51 -30.89 -39.08
CA LEU A 859 6.06 -29.78 -39.89
C LEU A 859 5.82 -29.98 -41.40
N ASN A 860 5.51 -31.19 -41.87
CA ASN A 860 5.13 -31.43 -43.26
C ASN A 860 3.71 -30.99 -43.60
N GLU A 861 2.80 -30.91 -42.62
CA GLU A 861 1.41 -30.52 -42.83
C GLU A 861 1.23 -28.99 -42.83
N TYR A 862 2.12 -28.26 -42.15
CA TYR A 862 2.04 -26.80 -42.00
C TYR A 862 3.05 -26.00 -42.82
N LYS A 863 3.80 -26.62 -43.74
CA LYS A 863 4.85 -26.00 -44.61
C LYS A 863 4.48 -24.62 -45.20
N PHE A 864 3.19 -24.45 -45.52
CA PHE A 864 2.65 -23.32 -46.27
C PHE A 864 1.82 -22.34 -45.40
N SER A 865 1.55 -22.68 -44.14
CA SER A 865 0.78 -21.85 -43.20
C SER A 865 1.72 -21.15 -42.21
N PRO A 866 1.64 -19.81 -42.03
CA PRO A 866 2.35 -19.15 -40.96
C PRO A 866 1.91 -19.74 -39.60
N LEU A 867 2.86 -19.97 -38.69
CA LEU A 867 2.55 -20.39 -37.32
C LEU A 867 2.41 -19.16 -36.42
N ILE A 868 1.53 -19.25 -35.42
CA ILE A 868 1.38 -18.24 -34.36
C ILE A 868 1.58 -18.89 -33.00
N ALA A 869 2.53 -18.35 -32.24
CA ALA A 869 2.74 -18.70 -30.84
C ALA A 869 1.97 -17.72 -29.95
N PHE A 870 1.23 -18.24 -28.97
CA PHE A 870 0.64 -17.49 -27.87
C PHE A 870 1.34 -17.85 -26.56
N ASP A 871 1.64 -16.84 -25.75
CA ASP A 871 2.12 -17.03 -24.39
C ASP A 871 0.95 -17.10 -23.40
N ASN A 872 1.25 -17.45 -22.16
CA ASN A 872 0.23 -17.73 -21.16
C ASN A 872 -0.47 -16.48 -20.62
N VAL A 873 0.05 -15.29 -20.91
CA VAL A 873 -0.63 -14.01 -20.68
C VAL A 873 -1.18 -13.41 -21.99
N GLY A 874 -1.27 -14.20 -23.08
CA GLY A 874 -1.86 -13.82 -24.36
C GLY A 874 -1.11 -12.70 -25.10
N GLY A 875 0.20 -12.56 -24.86
CA GLY A 875 1.09 -12.03 -25.88
C GLY A 875 1.26 -13.05 -27.01
N PHE A 876 1.64 -12.60 -28.20
CA PHE A 876 1.67 -13.44 -29.39
C PHE A 876 2.89 -13.17 -30.26
N THR A 877 3.32 -14.14 -31.06
CA THR A 877 4.37 -13.95 -32.07
C THR A 877 4.06 -14.76 -33.31
N THR A 878 4.04 -14.12 -34.48
CA THR A 878 4.02 -14.84 -35.76
C THR A 878 5.42 -15.36 -36.05
N LEU A 879 5.55 -16.65 -36.30
CA LEU A 879 6.83 -17.27 -36.63
C LEU A 879 7.13 -17.16 -38.13
N PRO A 880 8.36 -16.81 -38.52
CA PRO A 880 8.74 -16.75 -39.92
C PRO A 880 8.79 -18.16 -40.52
N MET A 881 8.04 -18.38 -41.60
CA MET A 881 8.12 -19.56 -42.46
C MET A 881 8.75 -19.19 -43.80
N CYS A 882 9.53 -20.08 -44.40
CA CYS A 882 10.40 -19.78 -45.54
C CYS A 882 9.69 -19.09 -46.72
N LEU A 883 8.47 -19.53 -47.07
CA LEU A 883 7.71 -18.96 -48.19
C LEU A 883 6.96 -17.66 -47.83
N ASN A 884 7.09 -17.11 -46.62
CA ASN A 884 6.39 -15.88 -46.22
C ASN A 884 6.84 -14.67 -47.05
N SER A 885 8.14 -14.53 -47.35
CA SER A 885 8.65 -13.48 -48.24
C SER A 885 8.08 -13.61 -49.66
N GLU A 886 8.02 -14.84 -50.16
CA GLU A 886 7.54 -15.16 -51.51
C GLU A 886 6.03 -14.93 -51.61
N CYS A 887 5.23 -15.42 -50.65
CA CYS A 887 3.80 -15.16 -50.58
C CYS A 887 3.49 -13.66 -50.48
N ASN A 888 4.30 -12.88 -49.77
CA ASN A 888 4.19 -11.42 -49.77
C ASN A 888 4.52 -10.82 -51.14
N ALA A 889 5.53 -11.31 -51.86
CA ALA A 889 5.80 -10.89 -53.24
C ALA A 889 4.61 -11.22 -54.17
N LEU A 890 4.05 -12.43 -54.08
CA LEU A 890 2.84 -12.83 -54.82
C LEU A 890 1.66 -11.92 -54.50
N LEU A 891 1.44 -11.58 -53.23
CA LEU A 891 0.36 -10.69 -52.78
C LEU A 891 0.45 -9.30 -53.43
N GLN A 892 1.67 -8.77 -53.58
CA GLN A 892 1.90 -7.49 -54.24
C GLN A 892 1.78 -7.62 -55.77
N MET A 893 2.23 -8.71 -56.38
CA MET A 893 2.02 -9.00 -57.81
C MET A 893 0.53 -9.04 -58.16
N ILE A 894 -0.30 -9.72 -57.36
CA ILE A 894 -1.77 -9.74 -57.54
C ILE A 894 -2.35 -8.33 -57.40
N LYS A 895 -1.87 -7.50 -56.45
CA LYS A 895 -2.31 -6.10 -56.32
C LYS A 895 -1.97 -5.28 -57.57
N ILE A 896 -0.76 -5.45 -58.12
CA ILE A 896 -0.31 -4.77 -59.35
C ILE A 896 -1.20 -5.16 -60.53
N TRP A 897 -1.44 -6.46 -60.75
CA TRP A 897 -2.33 -6.92 -61.83
C TRP A 897 -3.79 -6.48 -61.64
N LYS A 898 -4.32 -6.45 -60.42
CA LYS A 898 -5.67 -5.90 -60.17
C LYS A 898 -5.77 -4.40 -60.48
N LEU A 899 -4.71 -3.63 -60.24
CA LEU A 899 -4.64 -2.21 -60.60
C LEU A 899 -4.46 -2.00 -62.11
N GLN A 900 -3.70 -2.86 -62.79
CA GLN A 900 -3.51 -2.82 -64.25
C GLN A 900 -4.72 -3.33 -65.03
N GLY A 901 -5.53 -4.22 -64.42
CA GLY A 901 -6.69 -4.85 -65.06
C GLY A 901 -6.35 -6.08 -65.91
N GLU A 902 -5.07 -6.38 -66.12
CA GLU A 902 -4.53 -7.49 -66.90
C GLU A 902 -3.38 -8.19 -66.16
N ILE A 903 -2.98 -9.38 -66.63
CA ILE A 903 -1.89 -10.17 -66.05
C ILE A 903 -0.73 -10.25 -67.05
N SER A 904 0.39 -9.65 -66.66
CA SER A 904 1.61 -9.52 -67.47
C SER A 904 2.84 -10.06 -66.70
N LYS A 905 3.90 -10.51 -67.39
CA LYS A 905 5.09 -11.05 -66.72
C LYS A 905 5.94 -9.90 -66.11
N LEU A 906 5.62 -9.56 -64.87
CA LEU A 906 6.36 -8.58 -64.06
C LEU A 906 7.81 -9.02 -63.83
N GLN A 907 8.75 -8.07 -63.77
CA GLN A 907 10.18 -8.34 -63.46
C GLN A 907 10.40 -9.02 -62.10
N TRP A 908 9.42 -8.99 -61.19
CA TRP A 908 9.49 -9.68 -59.90
C TRP A 908 9.31 -11.19 -60.03
N ILE A 909 8.90 -11.70 -61.19
CA ILE A 909 8.90 -13.11 -61.56
C ILE A 909 10.32 -13.49 -61.99
N ASN A 910 11.17 -13.77 -61.00
CA ASN A 910 12.61 -13.97 -61.16
C ASN A 910 13.16 -15.19 -60.39
N ASN A 911 12.28 -16.11 -59.97
CA ASN A 911 12.64 -17.42 -59.41
C ASN A 911 11.57 -18.47 -59.78
N ALA A 912 11.93 -19.75 -59.64
CA ALA A 912 11.08 -20.87 -60.05
C ALA A 912 9.71 -20.90 -59.33
N PHE A 913 9.64 -20.53 -58.06
CA PHE A 913 8.39 -20.47 -57.29
C PHE A 913 7.42 -19.42 -57.86
N ARG A 914 7.92 -18.22 -58.17
CA ARG A 914 7.12 -17.13 -58.77
C ARG A 914 6.77 -17.38 -60.23
N GLU A 915 7.65 -18.06 -60.99
CA GLU A 915 7.34 -18.51 -62.36
C GLU A 915 6.24 -19.58 -62.36
N ARG A 916 6.29 -20.53 -61.42
CA ARG A 916 5.23 -21.54 -61.24
C ARG A 916 3.92 -20.92 -60.76
N PHE A 917 3.96 -19.86 -59.95
CA PHE A 917 2.77 -19.07 -59.63
C PHE A 917 2.20 -18.38 -60.86
N PHE A 918 3.01 -17.71 -61.68
CA PHE A 918 2.55 -17.06 -62.90
C PHE A 918 1.94 -18.07 -63.88
N ALA A 919 2.60 -19.20 -64.09
CA ALA A 919 2.12 -20.28 -64.95
C ALA A 919 0.82 -20.96 -64.46
N TRP A 920 0.57 -20.98 -63.15
CA TRP A 920 -0.71 -21.43 -62.56
C TRP A 920 -1.79 -20.33 -62.61
N PHE A 921 -1.42 -19.08 -62.32
CA PHE A 921 -2.38 -18.00 -62.14
C PHE A 921 -2.97 -17.51 -63.45
N VAL A 922 -2.21 -17.52 -64.56
CA VAL A 922 -2.73 -17.16 -65.90
C VAL A 922 -3.95 -18.01 -66.30
N PRO A 923 -3.90 -19.36 -66.36
CA PRO A 923 -5.08 -20.16 -66.69
C PRO A 923 -6.19 -20.01 -65.63
N PHE A 924 -5.87 -20.05 -64.34
CA PHE A 924 -6.85 -19.83 -63.27
C PHE A 924 -7.63 -18.50 -63.45
N SER A 925 -6.94 -17.44 -63.86
CA SER A 925 -7.51 -16.10 -64.07
C SER A 925 -8.40 -15.97 -65.31
N ASN A 926 -8.31 -16.90 -66.26
CA ASN A 926 -9.19 -16.96 -67.42
C ASN A 926 -10.50 -17.70 -67.10
N GLU A 927 -10.46 -18.61 -66.13
CA GLU A 927 -11.60 -19.44 -65.70
C GLU A 927 -12.41 -18.85 -64.53
N ASN A 928 -11.89 -17.81 -63.87
CA ASN A 928 -12.47 -17.24 -62.63
C ASN A 928 -12.43 -15.71 -62.61
N GLU A 929 -13.41 -15.05 -61.97
CA GLU A 929 -13.38 -13.59 -61.71
C GLU A 929 -12.37 -13.20 -60.60
N TRP A 930 -11.09 -13.50 -60.82
CA TRP A 930 -9.98 -13.28 -59.88
C TRP A 930 -9.87 -11.84 -59.33
N LYS A 931 -10.39 -10.84 -60.06
CA LYS A 931 -10.48 -9.44 -59.61
C LYS A 931 -11.32 -9.30 -58.33
N ASN A 932 -12.41 -10.07 -58.22
CA ASN A 932 -13.34 -10.06 -57.09
C ASN A 932 -12.90 -10.99 -55.95
N ILE A 933 -12.04 -11.98 -56.22
CA ILE A 933 -11.55 -12.96 -55.23
C ILE A 933 -10.47 -12.34 -54.30
N PRO A 934 -10.52 -12.52 -52.96
CA PRO A 934 -9.49 -12.00 -52.06
C PRO A 934 -8.06 -12.48 -52.41
N ASN A 935 -7.09 -11.57 -52.46
CA ASN A 935 -5.73 -11.86 -52.94
C ASN A 935 -5.03 -12.97 -52.11
N GLU A 936 -5.30 -13.02 -50.80
CA GLU A 936 -4.78 -14.07 -49.92
C GLU A 936 -5.37 -15.46 -50.19
N TRP A 937 -6.62 -15.53 -50.67
CA TRP A 937 -7.27 -16.78 -51.06
C TRP A 937 -6.70 -17.31 -52.38
N ILE A 938 -6.39 -16.42 -53.33
CA ILE A 938 -5.68 -16.77 -54.58
C ILE A 938 -4.33 -17.43 -54.26
N ILE A 939 -3.56 -16.86 -53.32
CA ILE A 939 -2.31 -17.46 -52.87
C ILE A 939 -2.56 -18.82 -52.23
N ASN A 940 -3.57 -18.96 -51.37
CA ASN A 940 -3.88 -20.27 -50.77
C ASN A 940 -4.26 -21.32 -51.82
N LYS A 941 -5.06 -20.98 -52.83
CA LYS A 941 -5.37 -21.92 -53.92
C LYS A 941 -4.16 -22.29 -54.77
N PHE A 942 -3.18 -21.39 -54.92
CA PHE A 942 -1.90 -21.78 -55.51
C PHE A 942 -1.16 -22.79 -54.63
N LEU A 943 -1.07 -22.55 -53.32
CA LEU A 943 -0.38 -23.44 -52.38
C LEU A 943 -1.07 -24.81 -52.29
N GLU A 944 -2.39 -24.86 -52.19
CA GLU A 944 -3.19 -26.10 -52.30
C GLU A 944 -2.97 -26.83 -53.64
N SER A 945 -2.77 -26.09 -54.76
CA SER A 945 -2.46 -26.68 -56.07
C SER A 945 -1.03 -27.23 -56.19
N ILE A 946 -0.12 -26.79 -55.30
CA ILE A 946 1.19 -27.40 -55.09
C ILE A 946 0.97 -28.67 -54.25
N GLU A 947 0.44 -28.55 -53.03
CA GLU A 947 0.23 -29.65 -52.07
C GLU A 947 -0.49 -30.86 -52.67
N SER A 948 -1.58 -30.63 -53.41
CA SER A 948 -2.38 -31.70 -54.04
C SER A 948 -1.66 -32.52 -55.11
N ARG A 949 -0.48 -32.07 -55.59
CA ARG A 949 0.42 -32.88 -56.43
C ARG A 949 1.38 -33.77 -55.63
N PHE A 950 1.68 -33.44 -54.37
CA PHE A 950 2.57 -34.26 -53.54
C PHE A 950 1.86 -35.51 -53.04
N TYR A 951 0.62 -35.38 -52.55
CA TYR A 951 -0.16 -36.50 -52.03
C TYR A 951 -0.48 -37.59 -53.06
N LYS A 952 -0.43 -37.28 -54.37
CA LYS A 952 -0.61 -38.29 -55.44
C LYS A 952 0.55 -39.29 -55.58
N ASN A 953 1.70 -39.02 -54.96
CA ASN A 953 2.84 -39.95 -54.95
C ASN A 953 2.96 -40.75 -53.64
N THR A 954 2.00 -40.64 -52.73
CA THR A 954 2.02 -41.30 -51.41
C THR A 954 0.74 -42.08 -51.11
N GLU A 955 0.29 -42.94 -52.03
CA GLU A 955 -0.77 -43.93 -51.74
C GLU A 955 -0.24 -45.08 -50.86
N SER A 956 0.03 -44.80 -49.57
CA SER A 956 -0.19 -45.79 -48.52
C SER A 956 -0.37 -45.10 -47.16
N LYS A 957 -1.35 -45.58 -46.37
CA LYS A 957 -1.59 -45.23 -44.95
C LYS A 957 -1.89 -43.75 -44.66
N HIS A 958 -3.16 -43.37 -44.77
CA HIS A 958 -3.96 -42.95 -43.60
C HIS A 958 -5.45 -42.92 -43.97
N ASP A 959 -6.12 -44.06 -43.80
CA ASP A 959 -7.53 -44.23 -44.16
C ASP A 959 -8.44 -43.84 -42.99
N PHE A 960 -8.85 -42.56 -42.95
CA PHE A 960 -9.72 -42.02 -41.90
C PHE A 960 -10.58 -40.81 -42.37
N THR A 961 -11.34 -40.95 -43.47
CA THR A 961 -12.40 -39.95 -43.79
C THR A 961 -13.63 -40.49 -44.57
N THR A 962 -14.04 -41.73 -44.32
CA THR A 962 -15.01 -42.44 -45.19
C THR A 962 -16.40 -42.70 -44.55
N GLN A 963 -16.79 -41.95 -43.50
CA GLN A 963 -18.14 -42.05 -42.88
C GLN A 963 -18.92 -40.72 -42.77
N SER A 964 -18.34 -39.57 -43.15
CA SER A 964 -19.01 -38.25 -43.01
C SER A 964 -19.65 -37.72 -44.31
N LEU A 965 -19.31 -38.28 -45.47
CA LEU A 965 -19.79 -37.82 -46.79
C LEU A 965 -21.02 -38.58 -47.33
N ALA A 966 -21.50 -39.60 -46.63
CA ALA A 966 -22.63 -40.44 -47.05
C ALA A 966 -24.04 -39.84 -46.77
N MET A 967 -24.12 -38.60 -46.27
CA MET A 967 -25.39 -37.93 -45.94
C MET A 967 -25.66 -36.60 -46.67
N ILE A 968 -24.78 -36.17 -47.60
CA ILE A 968 -24.95 -34.90 -48.36
C ILE A 968 -24.92 -35.15 -49.89
N THR A 969 -25.53 -36.23 -50.33
CA THR A 969 -25.66 -36.61 -51.76
C THR A 969 -27.06 -37.12 -52.12
N ASN A 970 -28.09 -36.78 -51.34
CA ASN A 970 -29.45 -37.32 -51.52
C ASN A 970 -30.58 -36.26 -51.45
N ILE A 971 -30.27 -34.98 -51.73
CA ILE A 971 -31.28 -33.91 -51.91
C ILE A 971 -30.94 -33.02 -53.14
N GLU A 972 -30.67 -33.64 -54.29
CA GLU A 972 -30.70 -32.97 -55.61
C GLU A 972 -31.52 -33.76 -56.64
N SER A 973 -32.81 -33.99 -56.33
CA SER A 973 -33.72 -34.69 -57.25
C SER A 973 -35.18 -34.22 -57.20
N LYS A 974 -35.41 -32.91 -57.01
CA LYS A 974 -36.69 -32.25 -57.39
C LYS A 974 -36.53 -30.76 -57.65
N LYS A 975 -36.94 -30.32 -58.85
CA LYS A 975 -37.14 -28.91 -59.22
C LYS A 975 -38.36 -28.36 -58.46
N GLY A 976 -38.35 -27.08 -58.08
CA GLY A 976 -39.46 -26.50 -57.31
C GLY A 976 -39.37 -25.00 -57.00
N GLU A 977 -39.26 -24.18 -58.06
CA GLU A 977 -39.91 -22.84 -58.18
C GLU A 977 -39.73 -21.67 -57.16
N TYR A 978 -39.49 -20.50 -57.75
CA TYR A 978 -39.86 -19.12 -57.34
C TYR A 978 -39.12 -18.34 -56.21
N TYR A 979 -38.83 -17.07 -56.55
CA TYR A 979 -38.32 -15.92 -55.75
C TYR A 979 -36.96 -16.09 -55.00
N GLY A 980 -35.96 -15.20 -55.14
CA GLY A 980 -35.76 -14.12 -56.11
C GLY A 980 -35.85 -12.67 -55.59
N SER A 981 -34.89 -12.22 -54.76
CA SER A 981 -34.43 -10.82 -54.73
C SER A 981 -33.14 -10.58 -53.92
N LYS A 982 -32.17 -9.92 -54.55
CA LYS A 982 -31.09 -9.07 -53.99
C LYS A 982 -30.43 -9.44 -52.64
N LEU A 983 -29.13 -9.72 -52.71
CA LEU A 983 -28.12 -8.92 -52.00
C LEU A 983 -26.97 -8.61 -52.97
#